data_AF-A0AA35WVW5-F1
#
_entry.id   AF-A0AA35WVW5-F1
#
_cell.length_a   1.000
_cell.length_b   1.000
_cell.length_c   1.000
_cell.angle_alpha   90.00
_cell.angle_beta   90.00
_cell.angle_gamma   90.00
#
_symmetry.space_group_name_H-M   'P 1'
#
loop_
_entity.id
_entity.type
_entity.pdbx_description
1 polymer ?
#
loop_
_entity_poly.entity_id
_entity_poly.type
_entity_poly.pdbx_seq_one_letter_code
_entity_poly.pdbx_strand_id
1 'polypeptide(L)'
;KCVHVCCKVFSYDVLLSLPLSFTLEINASYSGRGLDGLLDTKVAVRENAVSAGSRLFFLDSDKNRTDVFEGFLNFSATDTPTTEPVTVYVEAVEKIDRRRPLAVEVSVSRVERVTPINHIVDGFQDIIDLRDYPLLEVLPQNNREQTLSLTGCENQDMCRPQLELNISGVRYLDSKKMATELEEIVAGRVSFIEVLLEYQTLTEDAVNSRLFLSLPPNLLGAPQSIQDTTGTAQATSQCQLNVEDDTYICAVRPIFSNYDGKFNVEIIIAVSDEVTGRDCVENCSAIFTIVNEDDNIADDSNNIARLNLSVSAMANVRITELSVNPNSTQYEDTNELKPVITTKVTLSNSGPSTIPESQVVILIPGKTDRTSNFYYLYPDTTRVPMSVVCSDLDPDGLNLNSQNQQRRRRRRSMAERLWRSVMGSEEEEEEEGGLKKRQEITGMVNCSRDPELCTAVVCNISDFSSTTISILVLSYVDNRFFRTQTGNFELYMHANFSITTSFVDGPPSSRTSNRLLVLEPQKSSSEEVPAWVIAVTVISAIITVFILVGIIILLYALGFFKRRDKEEFAKKQELQRSQSTRVASSSTGPAAAAKTSTTEPASLDSKPDEPPVDEATELNEKPPQPPTEEVAPEKTEALKKASSETEL
;
A
#
# COMPACT_ATOMS: atom_id res chain seq x y z
N LYS A 1 -12.95 -40.11 -2.19
CA LYS A 1 -14.03 -41.01 -1.70
C LYS A 1 -13.87 -40.93 -0.18
N CYS A 2 -14.79 -40.28 0.54
CA CYS A 2 -14.48 -39.76 1.88
C CYS A 2 -15.48 -40.30 2.91
N VAL A 3 -15.05 -41.28 3.71
CA VAL A 3 -15.89 -41.85 4.76
C VAL A 3 -15.84 -40.92 6.00
N HIS A 4 -16.99 -40.41 6.44
CA HIS A 4 -17.11 -39.52 7.61
C HIS A 4 -17.59 -40.29 8.84
N VAL A 5 -16.65 -40.76 9.67
CA VAL A 5 -16.96 -41.36 10.96
C VAL A 5 -17.04 -40.27 12.03
N CYS A 6 -18.22 -40.06 12.61
CA CYS A 6 -18.44 -39.15 13.74
C CYS A 6 -18.88 -39.95 14.96
N CYS A 7 -17.96 -40.22 15.88
CA CYS A 7 -18.30 -40.85 17.15
C CYS A 7 -18.92 -39.81 18.08
N LYS A 8 -20.04 -40.14 18.73
CA LYS A 8 -20.69 -39.25 19.69
C LYS A 8 -21.03 -40.05 20.93
N VAL A 9 -20.39 -39.73 22.05
CA VAL A 9 -20.63 -40.36 23.34
C VAL A 9 -21.91 -39.78 23.93
N PHE A 10 -22.87 -40.62 24.31
CA PHE A 10 -24.09 -40.17 25.01
C PHE A 10 -23.97 -40.44 26.52
N SER A 11 -24.57 -39.51 27.29
CA SER A 11 -24.54 -39.34 28.74
C SER A 11 -24.96 -40.58 29.57
N TYR A 12 -24.56 -40.60 30.85
CA TYR A 12 -24.66 -41.74 31.77
C TYR A 12 -25.60 -41.50 32.95
N ASP A 13 -26.34 -42.55 33.33
CA ASP A 13 -26.90 -42.73 34.68
C ASP A 13 -25.85 -43.43 35.56
N VAL A 14 -25.18 -42.67 36.43
CA VAL A 14 -24.24 -43.25 37.42
C VAL A 14 -25.03 -43.75 38.62
N LEU A 15 -25.59 -44.95 38.52
CA LEU A 15 -26.08 -45.64 39.71
C LEU A 15 -24.86 -46.12 40.53
N LEU A 16 -24.70 -45.59 41.74
CA LEU A 16 -23.63 -45.83 42.72
C LEU A 16 -23.56 -47.29 43.27
N SER A 17 -23.78 -48.31 42.43
CA SER A 17 -23.47 -49.70 42.76
C SER A 17 -22.29 -50.17 41.92
N LEU A 18 -21.16 -50.45 42.58
CA LEU A 18 -19.99 -51.10 41.97
C LEU A 18 -20.40 -52.39 41.23
N PRO A 19 -19.82 -52.67 40.04
CA PRO A 19 -18.81 -51.89 39.32
C PRO A 19 -19.38 -50.69 38.54
N LEU A 20 -18.65 -49.58 38.49
CA LEU A 20 -18.99 -48.42 37.66
C LEU A 20 -18.82 -48.80 36.18
N SER A 21 -19.92 -48.75 35.43
CA SER A 21 -19.93 -49.00 33.99
C SER A 21 -20.76 -47.95 33.26
N PHE A 22 -20.43 -47.71 32.01
CA PHE A 22 -21.02 -46.67 31.20
C PHE A 22 -21.12 -47.14 29.73
N THR A 23 -22.06 -46.62 28.94
CA THR A 23 -22.27 -47.08 27.54
C THR A 23 -21.75 -46.05 26.55
N LEU A 24 -20.72 -46.40 25.79
CA LEU A 24 -20.18 -45.60 24.69
C LEU A 24 -20.92 -45.93 23.39
N GLU A 25 -21.62 -44.96 22.81
CA GLU A 25 -22.22 -45.15 21.48
C GLU A 25 -21.26 -44.73 20.37
N ILE A 26 -20.83 -45.69 19.55
CA ILE A 26 -20.00 -45.42 18.39
C ILE A 26 -20.93 -45.15 17.21
N ASN A 27 -21.09 -43.88 16.89
CA ASN A 27 -21.77 -43.44 15.68
C ASN A 27 -20.77 -43.34 14.52
N ALA A 28 -21.17 -43.78 13.34
CA ALA A 28 -20.35 -43.64 12.14
C ALA A 28 -21.26 -43.53 10.92
N SER A 29 -20.84 -42.75 9.94
CA SER A 29 -21.51 -42.69 8.64
C SER A 29 -20.47 -42.76 7.53
N TYR A 30 -20.91 -42.89 6.29
CA TYR A 30 -19.99 -42.77 5.16
C TYR A 30 -20.67 -42.03 4.03
N SER A 31 -19.90 -41.22 3.31
CA SER A 31 -20.38 -40.52 2.13
C SER A 31 -19.39 -40.70 0.99
N GLY A 32 -19.84 -40.59 -0.26
CA GLY A 32 -18.92 -40.66 -1.39
C GLY A 32 -19.57 -41.11 -2.69
N ARG A 33 -18.99 -40.65 -3.80
CA ARG A 33 -19.46 -41.00 -5.15
C ARG A 33 -19.12 -42.46 -5.49
N GLY A 34 -20.12 -43.21 -5.92
CA GLY A 34 -19.98 -44.60 -6.40
C GLY A 34 -19.77 -45.63 -5.29
N LEU A 35 -20.20 -45.31 -4.06
CA LEU A 35 -20.24 -46.21 -2.93
C LEU A 35 -21.69 -46.69 -2.73
N ASP A 36 -22.16 -47.53 -3.64
CA ASP A 36 -23.46 -48.17 -3.51
C ASP A 36 -23.24 -49.57 -2.93
N GLY A 37 -23.75 -49.85 -1.73
CA GLY A 37 -23.72 -51.20 -1.14
C GLY A 37 -23.39 -51.25 0.35
N LEU A 38 -23.34 -52.48 0.88
CA LEU A 38 -22.97 -52.79 2.25
C LEU A 38 -21.46 -52.65 2.44
N LEU A 39 -21.05 -51.85 3.41
CA LEU A 39 -19.65 -51.66 3.80
C LEU A 39 -19.49 -52.12 5.24
N ASP A 40 -18.42 -52.84 5.53
CA ASP A 40 -18.04 -53.19 6.89
C ASP A 40 -16.70 -52.54 7.21
N THR A 41 -16.55 -52.04 8.44
CA THR A 41 -15.28 -51.49 8.92
C THR A 41 -14.99 -52.00 10.31
N LYS A 42 -13.72 -52.33 10.56
CA LYS A 42 -13.27 -52.72 11.90
C LYS A 42 -13.00 -51.46 12.72
N VAL A 43 -13.64 -51.37 13.88
CA VAL A 43 -13.44 -50.28 14.85
C VAL A 43 -12.71 -50.82 16.07
N ALA A 44 -11.74 -50.05 16.55
CA ALA A 44 -11.06 -50.32 17.81
C ALA A 44 -11.19 -49.10 18.73
N VAL A 45 -11.67 -49.33 19.95
CA VAL A 45 -11.80 -48.32 21.00
C VAL A 45 -10.82 -48.64 22.11
N ARG A 46 -10.05 -47.64 22.54
CA ARG A 46 -9.12 -47.76 23.66
C ARG A 46 -9.08 -46.48 24.47
N GLU A 47 -8.58 -46.54 25.70
CA GLU A 47 -8.24 -45.32 26.43
C GLU A 47 -6.97 -44.70 25.84
N ASN A 48 -7.01 -43.40 25.56
CA ASN A 48 -5.84 -42.60 25.24
C ASN A 48 -5.11 -42.19 26.52
N ALA A 49 -4.59 -43.18 27.23
CA ALA A 49 -3.87 -42.96 28.48
C ALA A 49 -2.46 -42.43 28.18
N VAL A 50 -2.14 -41.23 28.64
CA VAL A 50 -0.77 -40.67 28.61
C VAL A 50 0.13 -41.30 29.70
N SER A 51 -0.43 -42.14 30.58
CA SER A 51 0.29 -42.80 31.68
C SER A 51 0.26 -44.32 31.62
N ALA A 52 1.03 -44.97 32.51
CA ALA A 52 1.42 -46.39 32.50
C ALA A 52 0.30 -47.44 32.77
N GLY A 53 -0.96 -47.17 32.42
CA GLY A 53 -2.05 -48.14 32.54
C GLY A 53 -3.41 -47.57 32.12
N SER A 54 -4.24 -48.43 31.50
CA SER A 54 -5.63 -48.12 31.17
C SER A 54 -6.49 -48.18 32.45
N ARG A 55 -7.29 -47.14 32.67
CA ARG A 55 -8.35 -47.03 33.68
C ARG A 55 -9.68 -47.55 33.13
N LEU A 56 -9.85 -47.54 31.81
CA LEU A 56 -10.99 -48.10 31.12
C LEU A 56 -10.73 -49.54 30.70
N PHE A 57 -11.75 -50.39 30.81
CA PHE A 57 -11.71 -51.73 30.29
C PHE A 57 -13.03 -52.14 29.64
N PHE A 58 -12.92 -53.08 28.73
CA PHE A 58 -14.01 -53.59 27.91
C PHE A 58 -14.18 -55.07 28.22
N LEU A 59 -15.39 -55.59 27.99
CA LEU A 59 -15.62 -57.03 27.98
C LEU A 59 -15.60 -57.51 26.54
N ASP A 60 -14.70 -58.44 26.23
CA ASP A 60 -14.74 -59.20 24.98
C ASP A 60 -15.96 -60.15 24.98
N SER A 61 -16.27 -60.73 23.82
CA SER A 61 -17.20 -61.83 23.58
C SER A 61 -17.09 -62.98 24.60
N ASP A 62 -15.86 -63.32 25.03
CA ASP A 62 -15.59 -64.33 26.06
C ASP A 62 -15.73 -63.82 27.50
N LYS A 63 -16.20 -62.58 27.70
CA LYS A 63 -16.28 -61.85 28.97
C LYS A 63 -14.92 -61.64 29.65
N ASN A 64 -13.84 -61.73 28.87
CA ASN A 64 -12.51 -61.39 29.33
C ASN A 64 -12.35 -59.88 29.36
N ARG A 65 -11.67 -59.38 30.40
CA ARG A 65 -11.34 -57.96 30.55
C ARG A 65 -10.21 -57.60 29.58
N THR A 66 -10.45 -56.62 28.71
CA THR A 66 -9.45 -56.11 27.75
C THR A 66 -9.32 -54.59 27.86
N ASP A 67 -8.17 -54.05 27.48
CA ASP A 67 -7.92 -52.59 27.46
C ASP A 67 -8.31 -51.96 26.12
N VAL A 68 -8.74 -52.80 25.16
CA VAL A 68 -9.17 -52.42 23.82
C VAL A 68 -10.44 -53.20 23.49
N PHE A 69 -11.46 -52.50 23.03
CA PHE A 69 -12.61 -53.11 22.36
C PHE A 69 -12.33 -53.16 20.86
N GLU A 70 -12.56 -54.32 20.24
CA GLU A 70 -12.55 -54.46 18.79
C GLU A 70 -13.93 -54.93 18.32
N GLY A 71 -14.51 -54.22 17.35
CA GLY A 71 -15.82 -54.52 16.79
C GLY A 71 -15.89 -54.25 15.29
N PHE A 72 -17.06 -54.51 14.71
CA PHE A 72 -17.36 -54.22 13.30
C PHE A 72 -18.57 -53.30 13.21
N LEU A 73 -18.48 -52.27 12.38
CA LEU A 73 -19.63 -51.44 12.00
C LEU A 73 -20.06 -51.81 10.59
N ASN A 74 -21.33 -52.18 10.45
CA ASN A 74 -21.93 -52.55 9.17
C ASN A 74 -22.80 -51.39 8.69
N PHE A 75 -22.42 -50.79 7.57
CA PHE A 75 -23.13 -49.66 6.98
C PHE A 75 -24.13 -50.14 5.94
N SER A 76 -25.40 -49.81 6.15
CA SER A 76 -26.50 -50.24 5.27
C SER A 76 -26.69 -49.35 4.03
N ALA A 77 -26.40 -48.05 4.14
CA ALA A 77 -26.50 -47.07 3.06
C ALA A 77 -25.55 -45.87 3.28
N THR A 78 -25.32 -45.08 2.22
CA THR A 78 -24.62 -43.80 2.29
C THR A 78 -25.39 -42.80 3.14
N ASP A 79 -24.68 -41.97 3.91
CA ASP A 79 -25.21 -40.90 4.76
C ASP A 79 -26.19 -41.37 5.86
N THR A 80 -26.38 -42.68 6.04
CA THR A 80 -27.14 -43.23 7.17
C THR A 80 -26.17 -43.57 8.31
N PRO A 81 -26.35 -42.99 9.50
CA PRO A 81 -25.50 -43.33 10.64
C PRO A 81 -25.78 -44.76 11.11
N THR A 82 -24.71 -45.53 11.35
CA THR A 82 -24.71 -46.79 12.08
C THR A 82 -24.22 -46.53 13.50
N THR A 83 -24.92 -47.09 14.49
CA THR A 83 -24.62 -46.92 15.92
C THR A 83 -24.28 -48.28 16.53
N GLU A 84 -23.15 -48.39 17.23
CA GLU A 84 -22.79 -49.58 18.01
C GLU A 84 -22.57 -49.19 19.49
N PRO A 85 -23.37 -49.72 20.42
CA PRO A 85 -23.19 -49.46 21.84
C PRO A 85 -22.10 -50.37 22.43
N VAL A 86 -21.14 -49.78 23.15
CA VAL A 86 -20.05 -50.49 23.83
C VAL A 86 -20.13 -50.20 25.32
N THR A 87 -20.33 -51.23 26.13
CA THR A 87 -20.27 -51.08 27.59
C THR A 87 -18.81 -51.02 28.04
N VAL A 88 -18.44 -49.89 28.63
CA VAL A 88 -17.11 -49.61 29.18
C VAL A 88 -17.20 -49.67 30.69
N TYR A 89 -16.21 -50.30 31.30
CA TYR A 89 -16.11 -50.40 32.75
C TYR A 89 -14.92 -49.58 33.23
N VAL A 90 -15.08 -48.94 34.39
CA VAL A 90 -14.04 -48.13 35.01
C VAL A 90 -13.43 -48.90 36.15
N GLU A 91 -12.10 -49.02 36.17
CA GLU A 91 -11.42 -49.76 37.24
C GLU A 91 -11.64 -49.07 38.58
N ALA A 92 -12.15 -49.83 39.55
CA ALA A 92 -12.31 -49.35 40.91
C ALA A 92 -10.94 -49.30 41.59
N VAL A 93 -10.22 -48.18 41.44
CA VAL A 93 -8.96 -47.99 42.16
C VAL A 93 -9.05 -46.75 43.02
N GLU A 94 -8.84 -46.95 44.32
CA GLU A 94 -8.61 -45.88 45.32
C GLU A 94 -7.42 -44.97 44.96
N LYS A 95 -6.62 -45.32 43.95
CA LYS A 95 -5.41 -44.63 43.49
C LYS A 95 -5.51 -44.01 42.08
N ILE A 96 -6.69 -44.06 41.43
CA ILE A 96 -6.84 -43.39 40.13
C ILE A 96 -6.82 -41.88 40.35
N ASP A 97 -6.00 -41.21 39.54
CA ASP A 97 -6.03 -39.78 39.39
C ASP A 97 -7.36 -39.37 38.74
N ARG A 98 -8.31 -38.94 39.59
CA ARG A 98 -9.64 -38.50 39.17
C ARG A 98 -9.62 -37.14 38.48
N ARG A 99 -8.51 -36.39 38.57
CA ARG A 99 -8.36 -35.07 37.95
C ARG A 99 -8.00 -35.16 36.46
N ARG A 100 -7.70 -36.35 35.95
CA ARG A 100 -7.40 -36.54 34.53
C ARG A 100 -8.64 -37.01 33.76
N PRO A 101 -9.00 -36.36 32.64
CA PRO A 101 -10.08 -36.84 31.77
C PRO A 101 -9.84 -38.29 31.36
N LEU A 102 -10.90 -39.09 31.30
CA LEU A 102 -10.90 -40.40 30.65
C LEU A 102 -11.06 -40.15 29.15
N ALA A 103 -9.94 -40.01 28.46
CA ALA A 103 -9.92 -39.81 27.02
C ALA A 103 -10.10 -41.15 26.31
N VAL A 104 -11.12 -41.28 25.47
CA VAL A 104 -11.36 -42.44 24.63
C VAL A 104 -10.87 -42.12 23.21
N GLU A 105 -10.06 -43.00 22.66
CA GLU A 105 -9.65 -42.95 21.26
C GLU A 105 -10.40 -44.03 20.50
N VAL A 106 -11.20 -43.60 19.51
CA VAL A 106 -11.82 -44.49 18.54
C VAL A 106 -10.97 -44.46 17.27
N SER A 107 -10.50 -45.63 16.87
CA SER A 107 -9.73 -45.83 15.65
C SER A 107 -10.52 -46.70 14.69
N VAL A 108 -10.63 -46.26 13.45
CA VAL A 108 -11.30 -46.99 12.38
C VAL A 108 -10.23 -47.55 11.46
N SER A 109 -10.23 -48.86 11.31
CA SER A 109 -9.32 -49.57 10.41
C SER A 109 -10.09 -50.14 9.22
N ARG A 110 -9.40 -50.25 8.08
CA ARG A 110 -9.79 -50.84 6.79
C ARG A 110 -11.30 -51.03 6.56
N VAL A 111 -11.86 -50.26 5.64
CA VAL A 111 -13.22 -50.47 5.11
C VAL A 111 -13.15 -51.53 4.02
N GLU A 112 -13.90 -52.62 4.19
CA GLU A 112 -14.04 -53.69 3.21
C GLU A 112 -15.48 -53.70 2.67
N ARG A 113 -15.67 -53.89 1.36
CA ARG A 113 -17.00 -54.19 0.84
C ARG A 113 -17.40 -55.58 1.28
N VAL A 114 -18.63 -55.72 1.75
CA VAL A 114 -19.24 -57.03 1.92
C VAL A 114 -19.58 -57.56 0.54
N THR A 115 -18.59 -58.11 -0.17
CA THR A 115 -18.87 -58.84 -1.40
C THR A 115 -19.65 -60.09 -1.01
N PRO A 116 -20.86 -60.33 -1.56
CA PRO A 116 -21.52 -61.61 -1.36
C PRO A 116 -20.61 -62.69 -1.94
N ILE A 117 -20.02 -63.50 -1.05
CA ILE A 117 -19.12 -64.61 -1.38
C ILE A 117 -19.92 -65.61 -2.20
N ASN A 118 -19.90 -65.47 -3.53
CA ASN A 118 -20.63 -66.37 -4.41
C ASN A 118 -19.92 -66.62 -5.75
N HIS A 119 -18.59 -66.55 -5.81
CA HIS A 119 -17.84 -67.17 -6.91
C HIS A 119 -16.47 -67.66 -6.45
N ILE A 120 -16.44 -68.85 -5.85
CA ILE A 120 -15.24 -69.69 -5.86
C ILE A 120 -15.13 -70.26 -7.28
N VAL A 121 -14.27 -69.66 -8.10
CA VAL A 121 -13.81 -70.30 -9.34
C VAL A 121 -12.36 -70.71 -9.09
N ASP A 122 -12.15 -72.03 -9.00
CA ASP A 122 -10.84 -72.63 -8.76
C ASP A 122 -9.79 -72.11 -9.74
N GLY A 123 -8.71 -71.52 -9.22
CA GLY A 123 -7.39 -71.58 -9.85
C GLY A 123 -6.82 -70.31 -10.50
N PHE A 124 -7.42 -69.13 -10.36
CA PHE A 124 -6.79 -67.88 -10.81
C PHE A 124 -6.51 -66.93 -9.64
N GLN A 125 -5.26 -66.46 -9.53
CA GLN A 125 -4.88 -65.39 -8.61
C GLN A 125 -5.74 -64.15 -8.87
N ASP A 126 -6.43 -63.69 -7.82
CA ASP A 126 -7.41 -62.62 -7.85
C ASP A 126 -6.85 -61.33 -8.46
N ILE A 127 -7.45 -60.89 -9.57
CA ILE A 127 -7.34 -59.50 -10.00
C ILE A 127 -8.13 -58.70 -8.96
N ILE A 128 -7.43 -58.05 -8.04
CA ILE A 128 -8.01 -57.12 -7.07
C ILE A 128 -8.71 -56.00 -7.85
N ASP A 129 -10.05 -56.02 -7.92
CA ASP A 129 -10.80 -54.87 -8.41
C ASP A 129 -10.71 -53.76 -7.35
N LEU A 130 -10.00 -52.67 -7.70
CA LEU A 130 -9.87 -51.49 -6.84
C LEU A 130 -11.23 -50.83 -6.53
N ARG A 131 -12.33 -51.26 -7.18
CA ARG A 131 -13.70 -50.89 -6.80
C ARG A 131 -14.13 -51.50 -5.47
N ASP A 132 -13.60 -52.66 -5.11
CA ASP A 132 -13.97 -53.40 -3.89
C ASP A 132 -13.19 -52.96 -2.66
N TYR A 133 -12.13 -52.17 -2.87
CA TYR A 133 -11.32 -51.55 -1.84
C TYR A 133 -11.36 -50.03 -2.01
N PRO A 134 -12.43 -49.35 -1.54
CA PRO A 134 -12.47 -47.89 -1.60
C PRO A 134 -11.27 -47.32 -0.85
N LEU A 135 -10.51 -46.43 -1.51
CA LEU A 135 -9.46 -45.67 -0.85
C LEU A 135 -10.08 -44.82 0.25
N LEU A 136 -9.71 -45.15 1.49
CA LEU A 136 -10.12 -44.39 2.66
C LEU A 136 -9.26 -43.13 2.73
N GLU A 137 -9.83 -42.00 2.34
CA GLU A 137 -9.32 -40.73 2.82
C GLU A 137 -9.82 -40.59 4.26
N VAL A 138 -9.08 -41.22 5.19
CA VAL A 138 -9.21 -40.93 6.61
C VAL A 138 -8.73 -39.49 6.75
N LEU A 139 -9.65 -38.53 6.78
CA LEU A 139 -9.30 -37.24 7.35
C LEU A 139 -8.72 -37.55 8.72
N PRO A 140 -7.48 -37.14 9.04
CA PRO A 140 -6.84 -37.46 10.31
C PRO A 140 -7.58 -36.69 11.41
N GLN A 141 -8.72 -37.23 11.82
CA GLN A 141 -9.40 -36.90 13.04
C GLN A 141 -9.34 -38.19 13.85
N ASN A 142 -8.28 -38.31 14.64
CA ASN A 142 -8.41 -39.05 15.88
C ASN A 142 -9.54 -38.34 16.63
N ASN A 143 -10.78 -38.82 16.46
CA ASN A 143 -11.94 -38.33 17.20
C ASN A 143 -11.70 -38.75 18.64
N ARG A 144 -11.03 -37.86 19.36
CA ARG A 144 -10.71 -37.98 20.77
C ARG A 144 -11.88 -37.40 21.51
N GLU A 145 -12.78 -38.27 21.91
CA GLU A 145 -13.82 -37.91 22.86
C GLU A 145 -13.26 -38.05 24.26
N GLN A 146 -13.42 -37.01 25.08
CA GLN A 146 -12.96 -37.02 26.47
C GLN A 146 -14.17 -37.04 27.37
N THR A 147 -14.37 -38.15 28.09
CA THR A 147 -15.33 -38.18 29.19
C THR A 147 -14.59 -37.88 30.48
N LEU A 148 -15.16 -37.05 31.34
CA LEU A 148 -14.49 -36.64 32.56
C LEU A 148 -15.08 -37.33 33.79
N SER A 149 -14.19 -37.72 34.70
CA SER A 149 -14.59 -38.17 36.02
C SER A 149 -15.01 -36.94 36.81
N LEU A 150 -16.31 -36.73 36.97
CA LEU A 150 -16.84 -35.64 37.79
C LEU A 150 -16.34 -35.80 39.23
N THR A 151 -15.50 -34.85 39.66
CA THR A 151 -15.18 -34.63 41.07
C THR A 151 -15.60 -33.21 41.41
N GLY A 152 -16.08 -32.97 42.62
CA GLY A 152 -16.38 -31.60 43.06
C GLY A 152 -17.78 -31.05 42.74
N CYS A 153 -18.70 -31.84 42.16
CA CYS A 153 -20.11 -31.45 42.05
C CYS A 153 -20.83 -31.69 43.40
N GLU A 154 -21.56 -30.72 43.94
CA GLU A 154 -22.22 -30.83 45.25
C GLU A 154 -23.49 -31.68 45.16
N ASN A 155 -23.44 -32.96 45.58
CA ASN A 155 -24.59 -33.88 45.76
C ASN A 155 -25.56 -34.06 44.57
N GLN A 156 -25.28 -33.44 43.43
CA GLN A 156 -26.03 -33.51 42.19
C GLN A 156 -25.09 -34.14 41.16
N ASP A 157 -25.57 -35.14 40.42
CA ASP A 157 -24.77 -35.89 39.43
C ASP A 157 -24.32 -35.03 38.22
N MET A 158 -24.55 -33.72 38.25
CA MET A 158 -24.17 -32.75 37.23
C MET A 158 -23.51 -31.54 37.88
N CYS A 159 -22.30 -31.19 37.41
CA CYS A 159 -21.61 -29.97 37.81
C CYS A 159 -22.23 -28.74 37.10
N ARG A 160 -22.55 -27.69 37.87
CA ARG A 160 -23.07 -26.39 37.44
C ARG A 160 -22.09 -25.28 37.85
N PRO A 161 -20.98 -25.13 37.12
CA PRO A 161 -19.99 -24.13 37.44
C PRO A 161 -20.51 -22.73 37.17
N GLN A 162 -20.35 -21.82 38.13
CA GLN A 162 -20.52 -20.39 37.90
C GLN A 162 -19.19 -19.80 37.42
N LEU A 163 -19.05 -19.70 36.11
CA LEU A 163 -17.88 -19.14 35.46
C LEU A 163 -17.88 -17.61 35.53
N GLU A 164 -16.73 -17.03 35.85
CA GLU A 164 -16.48 -15.60 35.77
C GLU A 164 -15.27 -15.35 34.87
N LEU A 165 -15.41 -14.41 33.93
CA LEU A 165 -14.37 -14.02 32.99
C LEU A 165 -14.18 -12.51 33.02
N ASN A 166 -12.95 -12.07 33.29
CA ASN A 166 -12.56 -10.67 33.34
C ASN A 166 -11.32 -10.43 32.46
N ILE A 167 -11.17 -9.21 31.94
CA ILE A 167 -9.92 -8.78 31.29
C ILE A 167 -9.04 -8.14 32.36
N SER A 168 -7.93 -8.77 32.70
CA SER A 168 -6.99 -8.28 33.72
C SER A 168 -5.97 -7.30 33.15
N GLY A 169 -5.70 -7.35 31.84
CA GLY A 169 -4.81 -6.40 31.18
C GLY A 169 -4.81 -6.52 29.66
N VAL A 170 -4.36 -5.46 29.00
CA VAL A 170 -4.18 -5.40 27.55
C VAL A 170 -2.84 -4.75 27.25
N ARG A 171 -2.05 -5.36 26.38
CA ARG A 171 -0.77 -4.82 25.90
C ARG A 171 -0.79 -4.79 24.38
N TYR A 172 -0.27 -3.72 23.81
CA TYR A 172 -0.14 -3.56 22.37
C TYR A 172 1.30 -3.83 21.98
N LEU A 173 1.52 -4.74 21.04
CA LEU A 173 2.84 -5.21 20.65
C LEU A 173 3.16 -4.79 19.21
N ASP A 174 4.44 -4.48 18.97
CA ASP A 174 4.95 -4.22 17.63
C ASP A 174 5.16 -5.52 16.81
N SER A 175 5.65 -5.39 15.58
CA SER A 175 5.93 -6.54 14.70
C SER A 175 6.98 -7.51 15.24
N LYS A 176 7.78 -7.12 16.25
CA LYS A 176 8.75 -7.96 16.95
C LYS A 176 8.19 -8.54 18.25
N LYS A 177 6.89 -8.37 18.51
CA LYS A 177 6.18 -8.77 19.73
C LYS A 177 6.73 -8.09 20.99
N MET A 178 7.30 -6.89 20.85
CA MET A 178 7.73 -6.08 22.00
C MET A 178 6.59 -5.19 22.45
N ALA A 179 6.39 -5.10 23.76
CA ALA A 179 5.38 -4.23 24.35
C ALA A 179 5.66 -2.76 24.00
N THR A 180 4.62 -2.07 23.56
CA THR A 180 4.64 -0.62 23.31
C THR A 180 4.01 0.12 24.49
N GLU A 181 4.38 1.38 24.68
CA GLU A 181 3.75 2.27 25.68
C GLU A 181 2.40 2.85 25.21
N LEU A 182 1.83 2.31 24.14
CA LEU A 182 0.57 2.79 23.57
C LEU A 182 -0.62 2.27 24.40
N GLU A 183 -1.67 3.07 24.52
CA GLU A 183 -2.93 2.68 25.17
C GLU A 183 -4.01 2.24 24.17
N GLU A 184 -3.71 2.34 22.87
CA GLU A 184 -4.63 2.06 21.77
C GLU A 184 -3.91 1.48 20.54
N ILE A 185 -4.70 1.00 19.58
CA ILE A 185 -4.19 0.44 18.33
C ILE A 185 -3.81 1.58 17.39
N VAL A 186 -2.51 1.84 17.26
CA VAL A 186 -2.00 2.77 16.25
C VAL A 186 -1.74 2.01 14.94
N ALA A 187 -2.52 2.32 13.91
CA ALA A 187 -2.44 1.67 12.59
C ALA A 187 -1.01 1.63 12.04
N GLY A 188 -0.54 0.46 11.62
CA GLY A 188 0.82 0.24 11.09
C GLY A 188 1.95 0.24 12.12
N ARG A 189 1.68 0.58 13.39
CA ARG A 189 2.67 0.52 14.49
C ARG A 189 2.43 -0.67 15.41
N VAL A 190 1.16 -0.94 15.74
CA VAL A 190 0.75 -2.11 16.51
C VAL A 190 0.46 -3.24 15.53
N SER A 191 1.14 -4.38 15.72
CA SER A 191 0.94 -5.59 14.90
C SER A 191 0.23 -6.69 15.67
N PHE A 192 0.28 -6.67 17.00
CA PHE A 192 -0.43 -7.63 17.84
C PHE A 192 -1.05 -6.96 19.06
N ILE A 193 -2.13 -7.56 19.54
CA ILE A 193 -2.74 -7.24 20.82
C ILE A 193 -2.60 -8.47 21.70
N GLU A 194 -2.09 -8.27 22.89
CA GLU A 194 -1.99 -9.27 23.91
C GLU A 194 -3.04 -8.98 24.98
N VAL A 195 -4.00 -9.87 25.10
CA VAL A 195 -5.10 -9.77 26.06
C VAL A 195 -4.84 -10.78 27.17
N LEU A 196 -4.77 -10.27 28.40
CA LEU A 196 -4.68 -11.06 29.62
C LEU A 196 -6.11 -11.23 30.15
N LEU A 197 -6.63 -12.44 30.05
CA LEU A 197 -7.92 -12.83 30.61
C LEU A 197 -7.70 -13.49 31.96
N GLU A 198 -8.47 -13.07 32.94
CA GLU A 198 -8.58 -13.74 34.24
C GLU A 198 -9.91 -14.47 34.28
N TYR A 199 -9.87 -15.77 34.50
CA TYR A 199 -11.06 -16.59 34.63
C TYR A 199 -11.04 -17.37 35.96
N GLN A 200 -12.21 -17.59 36.56
CA GLN A 200 -12.38 -18.41 37.75
C GLN A 200 -13.74 -19.13 37.73
N THR A 201 -13.86 -20.20 38.50
CA THR A 201 -15.16 -20.80 38.85
C THR A 201 -15.49 -20.51 40.31
N LEU A 202 -16.70 -20.01 40.57
CA LEU A 202 -17.14 -19.56 41.91
C LEU A 202 -17.78 -20.68 42.73
N THR A 203 -18.31 -21.71 42.08
CA THR A 203 -19.11 -22.77 42.73
C THR A 203 -18.48 -24.14 42.58
N GLU A 204 -18.74 -24.81 41.47
CA GLU A 204 -18.37 -26.20 41.21
C GLU A 204 -17.27 -26.28 40.14
N ASP A 205 -16.68 -27.46 39.98
CA ASP A 205 -15.65 -27.68 38.97
C ASP A 205 -16.24 -27.51 37.56
N ALA A 206 -15.54 -26.79 36.68
CA ALA A 206 -15.92 -26.64 35.28
C ALA A 206 -15.15 -27.64 34.41
N VAL A 207 -15.81 -28.18 33.41
CA VAL A 207 -15.36 -29.36 32.67
C VAL A 207 -15.45 -29.07 31.18
N ASN A 208 -14.35 -29.28 30.45
CA ASN A 208 -14.23 -28.96 29.03
C ASN A 208 -14.62 -27.51 28.68
N SER A 209 -14.32 -26.55 29.55
CA SER A 209 -14.69 -25.17 29.27
C SER A 209 -13.95 -24.65 28.04
N ARG A 210 -14.69 -23.98 27.17
CA ARG A 210 -14.20 -23.44 25.90
C ARG A 210 -14.29 -21.93 25.93
N LEU A 211 -13.28 -21.29 25.38
CA LEU A 211 -13.27 -19.84 25.17
C LEU A 211 -13.69 -19.55 23.74
N PHE A 212 -14.72 -18.73 23.61
CA PHE A 212 -15.22 -18.19 22.36
C PHE A 212 -14.73 -16.76 22.21
N LEU A 213 -14.16 -16.43 21.05
CA LEU A 213 -13.67 -15.09 20.73
C LEU A 213 -14.44 -14.59 19.51
N SER A 214 -15.25 -13.55 19.70
CA SER A 214 -15.83 -12.77 18.61
C SER A 214 -14.97 -11.54 18.38
N LEU A 215 -14.22 -11.55 17.29
CA LEU A 215 -13.24 -10.53 16.96
C LEU A 215 -13.73 -9.73 15.75
N PRO A 216 -13.58 -8.39 15.72
CA PRO A 216 -13.92 -7.59 14.55
C PRO A 216 -12.98 -7.95 13.38
N PRO A 217 -13.44 -8.62 12.32
CA PRO A 217 -12.57 -9.24 11.32
C PRO A 217 -11.78 -8.22 10.48
N ASN A 218 -12.29 -6.99 10.37
CA ASN A 218 -11.61 -5.90 9.66
C ASN A 218 -10.44 -5.32 10.45
N LEU A 219 -10.41 -5.53 11.77
CA LEU A 219 -9.40 -4.97 12.67
C LEU A 219 -8.45 -6.05 13.18
N LEU A 220 -8.97 -7.22 13.55
CA LEU A 220 -8.22 -8.30 14.19
C LEU A 220 -8.28 -9.58 13.36
N GLY A 221 -7.13 -10.23 13.22
CA GLY A 221 -7.01 -11.55 12.62
C GLY A 221 -7.20 -12.67 13.63
N ALA A 222 -6.87 -13.89 13.20
CA ALA A 222 -6.94 -15.07 14.04
C ALA A 222 -5.98 -14.99 15.26
N PRO A 223 -6.37 -15.54 16.42
CA PRO A 223 -5.47 -15.65 17.56
C PRO A 223 -4.25 -16.52 17.20
N GLN A 224 -3.05 -15.99 17.42
CA GLN A 224 -1.80 -16.66 17.08
C GLN A 224 -1.31 -17.61 18.18
N SER A 225 -1.59 -17.26 19.43
CA SER A 225 -1.11 -17.99 20.59
C SER A 225 -2.06 -17.79 21.75
N ILE A 226 -2.33 -18.89 22.45
CA ILE A 226 -3.01 -18.88 23.74
C ILE A 226 -2.13 -19.65 24.71
N GLN A 227 -1.76 -18.99 25.80
CA GLN A 227 -0.86 -19.55 26.81
C GLN A 227 -1.45 -19.40 28.20
N ASP A 228 -1.35 -20.47 28.97
CA ASP A 228 -1.63 -20.45 30.39
C ASP A 228 -0.40 -19.95 31.15
N THR A 229 -0.54 -18.80 31.81
CA THR A 229 0.55 -18.15 32.54
C THR A 229 0.72 -18.67 33.97
N THR A 230 -0.20 -19.52 34.46
CA THR A 230 -0.18 -20.02 35.85
C THR A 230 0.85 -21.12 36.12
N GLY A 231 1.70 -21.45 35.14
CA GLY A 231 2.92 -22.24 35.35
C GLY A 231 2.74 -23.76 35.33
N THR A 232 1.53 -24.27 35.09
CA THR A 232 1.25 -25.71 34.97
C THR A 232 1.23 -26.15 33.51
N ALA A 233 2.41 -26.33 32.92
CA ALA A 233 2.66 -26.87 31.57
C ALA A 233 2.02 -26.08 30.39
N GLN A 234 2.84 -25.77 29.39
CA GLN A 234 2.45 -25.12 28.13
C GLN A 234 1.43 -25.97 27.34
N ALA A 235 0.15 -25.83 27.64
CA ALA A 235 -0.88 -26.20 26.69
C ALA A 235 -1.01 -25.04 25.70
N THR A 236 -0.30 -25.12 24.57
CA THR A 236 -0.62 -24.29 23.41
C THR A 236 -1.95 -24.78 22.88
N SER A 237 -3.02 -24.08 23.24
CA SER A 237 -4.31 -24.41 22.67
C SER A 237 -4.43 -23.87 21.25
N GLN A 238 -4.86 -24.75 20.36
CA GLN A 238 -5.22 -24.36 19.01
C GLN A 238 -6.66 -23.87 19.01
N CYS A 239 -6.87 -22.68 18.48
CA CYS A 239 -8.20 -22.16 18.20
C CYS A 239 -8.68 -22.63 16.84
N GLN A 240 -9.97 -22.95 16.75
CA GLN A 240 -10.63 -23.30 15.49
C GLN A 240 -11.64 -22.20 15.15
N LEU A 241 -11.67 -21.76 13.90
CA LEU A 241 -12.68 -20.81 13.43
C LEU A 241 -14.01 -21.54 13.24
N ASN A 242 -15.03 -21.12 13.98
CA ASN A 242 -16.41 -21.48 13.69
C ASN A 242 -16.92 -20.58 12.55
N VAL A 243 -17.05 -21.15 11.35
CA VAL A 243 -17.43 -20.43 10.14
C VAL A 243 -18.87 -19.93 10.18
N GLU A 244 -19.73 -20.54 11.01
CA GLU A 244 -21.15 -20.16 11.09
C GLU A 244 -21.33 -18.79 11.76
N ASP A 245 -20.55 -18.51 12.82
CA ASP A 245 -20.71 -17.32 13.66
C ASP A 245 -19.51 -16.34 13.57
N ASP A 246 -18.50 -16.67 12.76
CA ASP A 246 -17.22 -15.94 12.69
C ASP A 246 -16.54 -15.78 14.08
N THR A 247 -16.66 -16.83 14.90
CA THR A 247 -16.08 -16.88 16.25
C THR A 247 -14.97 -17.91 16.32
N TYR A 248 -13.88 -17.59 17.00
CA TYR A 248 -12.83 -18.57 17.29
C TYR A 248 -13.16 -19.34 18.56
N ILE A 249 -13.10 -20.67 18.49
CA ILE A 249 -13.31 -21.57 19.62
C ILE A 249 -11.95 -22.12 20.04
N CYS A 250 -11.55 -21.86 21.28
CA CYS A 250 -10.29 -22.28 21.83
C CYS A 250 -10.52 -23.15 23.06
N ALA A 251 -9.89 -24.32 23.10
CA ALA A 251 -9.83 -25.11 24.33
C ALA A 251 -8.91 -24.41 25.33
N VAL A 252 -9.31 -24.18 26.57
CA VAL A 252 -8.41 -23.55 27.56
C VAL A 252 -7.81 -24.61 28.46
N ARG A 253 -8.68 -25.40 29.10
CA ARG A 253 -8.28 -26.51 29.97
C ARG A 253 -9.41 -27.53 30.07
N PRO A 254 -9.11 -28.83 30.20
CA PRO A 254 -10.14 -29.86 30.35
C PRO A 254 -10.87 -29.83 31.70
N ILE A 255 -10.19 -29.44 32.80
CA ILE A 255 -10.81 -29.33 34.13
C ILE A 255 -10.32 -28.07 34.81
N PHE A 256 -11.27 -27.42 35.45
CA PHE A 256 -11.11 -26.20 36.21
C PHE A 256 -11.69 -26.41 37.60
N SER A 257 -10.82 -26.59 38.60
CA SER A 257 -11.32 -26.79 39.95
C SER A 257 -11.66 -25.47 40.62
N ASN A 258 -12.75 -25.44 41.38
CA ASN A 258 -13.10 -24.31 42.25
C ASN A 258 -12.00 -23.99 43.30
N TYR A 259 -11.13 -24.96 43.61
CA TYR A 259 -10.03 -24.79 44.55
C TYR A 259 -8.75 -24.22 43.92
N ASP A 260 -8.63 -24.24 42.59
CA ASP A 260 -7.41 -23.79 41.93
C ASP A 260 -7.30 -22.25 41.88
N GLY A 261 -8.39 -21.55 42.21
CA GLY A 261 -8.44 -20.09 42.28
C GLY A 261 -8.56 -19.44 40.90
N LYS A 262 -7.91 -18.28 40.74
CA LYS A 262 -7.92 -17.49 39.51
C LYS A 262 -6.88 -17.98 38.52
N PHE A 263 -7.28 -18.09 37.27
CA PHE A 263 -6.44 -18.50 36.16
C PHE A 263 -6.25 -17.38 35.17
N ASN A 264 -5.03 -17.24 34.68
CA ASN A 264 -4.66 -16.19 33.74
C ASN A 264 -4.29 -16.79 32.39
N VAL A 265 -5.06 -16.43 31.37
CA VAL A 265 -4.87 -16.83 29.98
C VAL A 265 -4.36 -15.63 29.20
N GLU A 266 -3.21 -15.79 28.55
CA GLU A 266 -2.64 -14.80 27.65
C GLU A 266 -3.00 -15.15 26.21
N ILE A 267 -3.61 -14.21 25.49
CA ILE A 267 -4.03 -14.37 24.10
C ILE A 267 -3.33 -13.32 23.25
N ILE A 268 -2.57 -13.76 22.25
CA ILE A 268 -1.93 -12.88 21.27
C ILE A 268 -2.74 -12.92 19.98
N ILE A 269 -3.30 -11.79 19.60
CA ILE A 269 -4.15 -11.60 18.43
C ILE A 269 -3.42 -10.70 17.43
N ALA A 270 -3.37 -11.09 16.16
CA ALA A 270 -2.80 -10.22 15.12
C ALA A 270 -3.74 -9.05 14.80
N VAL A 271 -3.18 -7.86 14.62
CA VAL A 271 -3.90 -6.72 14.04
C VAL A 271 -3.80 -6.83 12.52
N SER A 272 -4.89 -6.54 11.81
CA SER A 272 -4.90 -6.56 10.34
C SER A 272 -3.95 -5.49 9.79
N ASP A 273 -3.21 -5.84 8.74
CA ASP A 273 -2.32 -4.90 8.03
C ASP A 273 -3.14 -3.85 7.23
N GLU A 274 -4.43 -4.10 7.02
CA GLU A 274 -5.34 -3.22 6.27
C GLU A 274 -5.99 -2.14 7.13
N VAL A 275 -5.69 -2.09 8.44
CA VAL A 275 -6.30 -1.12 9.36
C VAL A 275 -5.92 0.28 8.93
N THR A 276 -6.91 1.04 8.47
CA THR A 276 -6.72 2.41 8.00
C THR A 276 -6.93 3.46 9.10
N GLY A 277 -7.48 3.04 10.25
CA GLY A 277 -7.98 3.93 11.31
C GLY A 277 -9.43 4.36 11.12
N ARG A 278 -10.03 4.15 9.94
CA ARG A 278 -11.45 4.41 9.67
C ARG A 278 -12.34 3.25 10.12
N ASP A 279 -11.77 2.06 10.18
CA ASP A 279 -12.52 0.80 10.30
C ASP A 279 -13.21 0.61 11.66
N CYS A 280 -12.94 1.50 12.62
CA CYS A 280 -13.41 1.42 14.00
C CYS A 280 -13.70 2.79 14.65
N VAL A 281 -14.27 3.75 13.90
CA VAL A 281 -14.58 5.09 14.46
C VAL A 281 -15.67 5.02 15.55
N GLU A 282 -16.55 4.01 15.54
CA GLU A 282 -17.57 3.81 16.59
C GLU A 282 -17.76 2.32 16.92
N ASN A 283 -17.53 1.94 18.18
CA ASN A 283 -17.90 0.66 18.81
C ASN A 283 -17.23 -0.63 18.28
N CYS A 284 -15.91 -0.63 18.08
CA CYS A 284 -15.19 -1.89 17.95
C CYS A 284 -14.93 -2.52 19.31
N SER A 285 -15.53 -3.68 19.55
CA SER A 285 -15.27 -4.47 20.74
C SER A 285 -14.90 -5.90 20.39
N ALA A 286 -13.82 -6.42 20.96
CA ALA A 286 -13.59 -7.86 21.02
C ALA A 286 -14.40 -8.43 22.19
N ILE A 287 -15.15 -9.51 21.93
CA ILE A 287 -15.97 -10.17 22.95
C ILE A 287 -15.37 -11.54 23.22
N PHE A 288 -15.12 -11.82 24.49
CA PHE A 288 -14.61 -13.09 24.99
C PHE A 288 -15.72 -13.71 25.83
N THR A 289 -16.07 -14.96 25.53
CA THR A 289 -17.11 -15.69 26.26
C THR A 289 -16.56 -17.05 26.67
N ILE A 290 -16.67 -17.41 27.94
CA ILE A 290 -16.32 -18.75 28.40
C ILE A 290 -17.58 -19.57 28.65
N VAL A 291 -17.64 -20.78 28.08
CA VAL A 291 -18.81 -21.65 28.21
C VAL A 291 -18.36 -23.02 28.69
N ASN A 292 -19.16 -23.59 29.59
CA ASN A 292 -19.05 -24.98 29.98
C ASN A 292 -19.86 -25.83 29.00
N GLU A 293 -19.26 -26.81 28.35
CA GLU A 293 -19.88 -27.54 27.22
C GLU A 293 -21.23 -28.19 27.57
N ASP A 294 -21.41 -28.59 28.83
CA ASP A 294 -22.61 -29.28 29.31
C ASP A 294 -23.72 -28.33 29.83
N ASP A 295 -23.45 -27.03 29.97
CA ASP A 295 -24.37 -26.11 30.65
C ASP A 295 -25.02 -25.15 29.66
N ASN A 296 -26.20 -25.53 29.16
CA ASN A 296 -27.05 -24.66 28.31
C ASN A 296 -27.89 -23.65 29.13
N ILE A 297 -27.74 -23.57 30.47
CA ILE A 297 -28.81 -23.05 31.35
C ILE A 297 -28.37 -22.00 32.40
N ALA A 298 -27.09 -21.62 32.54
CA ALA A 298 -26.67 -20.66 33.57
C ALA A 298 -26.48 -19.21 33.07
N ASP A 299 -26.75 -18.25 33.96
CA ASP A 299 -26.76 -16.79 33.77
C ASP A 299 -25.49 -16.25 33.04
N ASP A 300 -25.62 -15.92 31.75
CA ASP A 300 -24.55 -15.55 30.81
C ASP A 300 -23.95 -14.13 30.99
N SER A 301 -24.20 -13.44 32.11
CA SER A 301 -23.68 -12.07 32.23
C SER A 301 -22.21 -12.02 32.66
N ASN A 302 -21.77 -12.97 33.49
CA ASN A 302 -20.45 -12.92 34.13
C ASN A 302 -19.38 -13.73 33.40
N ASN A 303 -19.79 -14.54 32.42
CA ASN A 303 -18.90 -15.31 31.56
C ASN A 303 -18.49 -14.54 30.30
N ILE A 304 -18.92 -13.28 30.14
CA ILE A 304 -18.63 -12.43 28.99
C ILE A 304 -17.73 -11.26 29.42
N ALA A 305 -16.55 -11.17 28.82
CA ALA A 305 -15.68 -10.00 28.92
C ALA A 305 -15.67 -9.24 27.58
N ARG A 306 -15.83 -7.91 27.65
CA ARG A 306 -15.82 -7.01 26.48
C ARG A 306 -14.61 -6.10 26.53
N LEU A 307 -13.79 -6.17 25.49
CA LEU A 307 -12.66 -5.26 25.28
C LEU A 307 -13.04 -4.21 24.25
N ASN A 308 -13.24 -2.97 24.69
CA ASN A 308 -13.42 -1.83 23.78
C ASN A 308 -12.07 -1.46 23.18
N LEU A 309 -11.99 -1.44 21.85
CA LEU A 309 -10.76 -1.15 21.12
C LEU A 309 -10.83 0.28 20.59
N SER A 310 -9.87 1.11 21.02
CA SER A 310 -9.61 2.40 20.39
C SER A 310 -8.59 2.19 19.26
N VAL A 311 -8.86 2.79 18.10
CA VAL A 311 -7.98 2.75 16.95
C VAL A 311 -7.68 4.18 16.53
N SER A 312 -6.39 4.50 16.42
CA SER A 312 -5.93 5.77 15.89
C SER A 312 -4.94 5.55 14.75
N ALA A 313 -4.81 6.56 13.90
CA ALA A 313 -3.80 6.58 12.86
C ALA A 313 -2.79 7.70 13.17
N MET A 314 -1.50 7.40 13.09
CA MET A 314 -0.43 8.38 13.26
C MET A 314 0.31 8.60 11.96
N ALA A 315 0.31 9.85 11.49
CA ALA A 315 1.01 10.25 10.29
C ALA A 315 2.01 11.37 10.57
N ASN A 316 3.18 11.31 9.92
CA ASN A 316 4.16 12.39 9.96
C ASN A 316 4.49 12.78 8.52
N VAL A 317 3.60 13.58 7.95
CA VAL A 317 3.75 14.06 6.57
C VAL A 317 4.51 15.36 6.53
N ARG A 318 5.48 15.42 5.62
CA ARG A 318 6.26 16.63 5.34
C ARG A 318 6.40 16.82 3.83
N ILE A 319 6.30 18.07 3.40
CA ILE A 319 6.76 18.45 2.06
C ILE A 319 8.29 18.49 2.11
N THR A 320 8.95 17.48 1.55
CA THR A 320 10.42 17.34 1.59
C THR A 320 11.11 18.22 0.56
N GLU A 321 10.45 18.49 -0.57
CA GLU A 321 11.01 19.28 -1.65
C GLU A 321 9.90 20.12 -2.30
N LEU A 322 10.18 21.40 -2.53
CA LEU A 322 9.47 22.22 -3.49
C LEU A 322 10.54 22.86 -4.37
N SER A 323 10.72 22.38 -5.59
CA SER A 323 11.75 22.85 -6.52
C SER A 323 11.14 23.37 -7.81
N VAL A 324 11.83 24.34 -8.42
CA VAL A 324 11.42 24.97 -9.68
C VAL A 324 12.59 24.88 -10.65
N ASN A 325 12.34 24.34 -11.84
CA ASN A 325 13.36 24.14 -12.88
C ASN A 325 12.88 24.68 -14.24
N PRO A 326 13.59 25.64 -14.85
CA PRO A 326 14.75 26.34 -14.29
C PRO A 326 14.34 27.27 -13.14
N ASN A 327 15.25 27.50 -12.19
CA ASN A 327 15.02 28.41 -11.05
C ASN A 327 15.15 29.90 -11.43
N SER A 328 15.68 30.18 -12.62
CA SER A 328 15.70 31.49 -13.25
C SER A 328 15.49 31.35 -14.74
N THR A 329 14.81 32.33 -15.34
CA THR A 329 14.59 32.32 -16.78
C THR A 329 14.52 33.72 -17.34
N GLN A 330 14.86 33.89 -18.62
CA GLN A 330 14.66 35.15 -19.33
C GLN A 330 13.39 35.04 -20.16
N TYR A 331 12.53 36.05 -20.08
CA TYR A 331 11.38 36.13 -20.97
C TYR A 331 11.82 36.60 -22.36
N GLU A 332 11.17 36.09 -23.40
CA GLU A 332 11.44 36.49 -24.77
C GLU A 332 10.48 37.61 -25.19
N ASP A 333 10.89 38.50 -26.10
CA ASP A 333 9.99 39.49 -26.71
C ASP A 333 9.10 38.85 -27.79
N THR A 334 8.38 37.79 -27.42
CA THR A 334 7.46 37.05 -28.29
C THR A 334 6.06 37.01 -27.69
N ASN A 335 5.05 36.75 -28.52
CA ASN A 335 3.68 36.52 -28.05
C ASN A 335 3.43 35.04 -27.69
N GLU A 336 4.47 34.23 -27.54
CA GLU A 336 4.38 32.80 -27.25
C GLU A 336 4.46 32.53 -25.75
N LEU A 337 3.77 31.47 -25.29
CA LEU A 337 3.90 30.94 -23.93
C LEU A 337 5.18 30.11 -23.83
N LYS A 338 6.28 30.74 -23.43
CA LYS A 338 7.61 30.14 -23.27
C LYS A 338 8.47 31.00 -22.33
N PRO A 339 9.46 30.43 -21.65
CA PRO A 339 9.83 29.01 -21.63
C PRO A 339 8.97 28.18 -20.68
N VAL A 340 9.17 26.86 -20.73
CA VAL A 340 8.52 25.89 -19.84
C VAL A 340 9.21 25.91 -18.48
N ILE A 341 8.42 26.05 -17.43
CA ILE A 341 8.81 25.97 -16.04
C ILE A 341 8.23 24.69 -15.44
N THR A 342 9.07 23.87 -14.84
CA THR A 342 8.65 22.66 -14.12
C THR A 342 8.72 22.91 -12.63
N THR A 343 7.58 22.80 -11.96
CA THR A 343 7.49 22.87 -10.50
C THR A 343 7.32 21.45 -9.96
N LYS A 344 8.26 21.00 -9.11
CA LYS A 344 8.22 19.69 -8.47
C LYS A 344 7.90 19.86 -7.00
N VAL A 345 6.89 19.13 -6.52
CA VAL A 345 6.52 19.02 -5.10
C VAL A 345 6.72 17.58 -4.68
N THR A 346 7.61 17.33 -3.71
CA THR A 346 7.83 16.01 -3.14
C THR A 346 7.30 15.97 -1.72
N LEU A 347 6.47 14.98 -1.42
CA LEU A 347 5.87 14.70 -0.13
C LEU A 347 6.47 13.40 0.41
N SER A 348 6.65 13.31 1.73
CA SER A 348 7.04 12.10 2.41
C SER A 348 6.18 11.91 3.64
N ASN A 349 5.62 10.71 3.81
CA ASN A 349 5.01 10.29 5.07
C ASN A 349 6.01 9.39 5.79
N SER A 350 6.58 9.86 6.89
CA SER A 350 7.44 9.06 7.75
C SER A 350 6.69 8.44 8.94
N GLY A 351 5.36 8.56 8.97
CA GLY A 351 4.51 7.93 9.98
C GLY A 351 4.29 6.44 9.70
N PRO A 352 3.90 5.66 10.72
CA PRO A 352 3.57 4.25 10.56
C PRO A 352 2.26 4.02 9.81
N SER A 353 1.31 4.95 9.89
CA SER A 353 -0.03 4.77 9.30
C SER A 353 -0.11 5.26 7.86
N THR A 354 -0.86 4.53 7.04
CA THR A 354 -1.30 4.96 5.72
C THR A 354 -2.45 5.96 5.85
N ILE A 355 -2.39 7.07 5.11
CA ILE A 355 -3.44 8.10 5.15
C ILE A 355 -4.39 7.86 3.97
N PRO A 356 -5.65 7.48 4.21
CA PRO A 356 -6.52 7.07 3.11
C PRO A 356 -6.91 8.25 2.21
N GLU A 357 -7.11 9.44 2.78
CA GLU A 357 -7.45 10.64 2.01
C GLU A 357 -6.66 11.85 2.52
N SER A 358 -5.96 12.52 1.61
CA SER A 358 -5.29 13.80 1.88
C SER A 358 -5.28 14.71 0.66
N GLN A 359 -4.94 15.98 0.87
CA GLN A 359 -4.95 16.98 -0.18
C GLN A 359 -3.67 17.83 -0.14
N VAL A 360 -3.17 18.15 -1.34
CA VAL A 360 -2.12 19.13 -1.55
C VAL A 360 -2.64 20.25 -2.44
N VAL A 361 -2.47 21.48 -1.97
CA VAL A 361 -2.79 22.69 -2.71
C VAL A 361 -1.49 23.39 -3.09
N ILE A 362 -1.19 23.45 -4.38
CA ILE A 362 -0.02 24.13 -4.94
C ILE A 362 -0.50 25.46 -5.53
N LEU A 363 -0.06 26.57 -4.95
CA LEU A 363 -0.35 27.92 -5.42
C LEU A 363 0.77 28.40 -6.33
N ILE A 364 0.42 28.66 -7.59
CA ILE A 364 1.33 29.12 -8.64
C ILE A 364 0.96 30.56 -9.03
N PRO A 365 1.91 31.51 -9.10
CA PRO A 365 1.64 32.87 -9.56
C PRO A 365 0.93 32.89 -10.91
N GLY A 366 -0.34 33.32 -10.90
CA GLY A 366 -1.29 33.16 -11.98
C GLY A 366 -1.58 34.49 -12.66
N LYS A 367 -2.81 35.01 -12.50
CA LYS A 367 -3.25 36.24 -13.16
C LYS A 367 -2.57 37.48 -12.59
N THR A 368 -2.24 38.43 -13.46
CA THR A 368 -1.50 39.65 -13.09
C THR A 368 -2.36 40.69 -12.40
N ASP A 369 -3.65 40.73 -12.72
CA ASP A 369 -4.69 41.41 -11.97
C ASP A 369 -6.04 40.71 -12.26
N ARG A 370 -7.15 41.18 -11.66
CA ARG A 370 -8.47 40.59 -11.91
C ARG A 370 -9.05 40.88 -13.30
N THR A 371 -8.47 41.81 -14.05
CA THR A 371 -9.03 42.39 -15.28
C THR A 371 -8.24 42.07 -16.55
N SER A 372 -7.02 41.57 -16.40
CA SER A 372 -6.05 41.29 -17.44
C SER A 372 -6.16 39.83 -17.83
N ASN A 373 -6.09 39.59 -19.13
CA ASN A 373 -6.06 38.24 -19.71
C ASN A 373 -4.63 37.68 -19.77
N PHE A 374 -3.75 38.17 -18.90
CA PHE A 374 -2.33 37.84 -18.88
C PHE A 374 -1.95 37.15 -17.58
N TYR A 375 -0.99 36.25 -17.69
CA TYR A 375 -0.50 35.44 -16.59
C TYR A 375 0.96 35.78 -16.26
N TYR A 376 1.40 35.53 -15.03
CA TYR A 376 2.82 35.39 -14.73
C TYR A 376 3.29 34.02 -15.20
N LEU A 377 2.61 32.96 -14.72
CA LEU A 377 2.77 31.59 -15.17
C LEU A 377 1.40 31.02 -15.52
N TYR A 378 1.33 30.40 -16.69
CA TYR A 378 0.15 29.67 -17.15
C TYR A 378 0.37 28.16 -16.88
N PRO A 379 -0.32 27.55 -15.90
CA PRO A 379 -0.23 26.11 -15.64
C PRO A 379 -0.99 25.33 -16.71
N ASP A 380 -0.39 24.26 -17.24
CA ASP A 380 -0.92 23.50 -18.39
C ASP A 380 -1.21 22.05 -18.05
N THR A 381 -0.23 21.32 -17.52
CA THR A 381 -0.39 19.88 -17.25
C THR A 381 0.31 19.47 -15.97
N THR A 382 -0.25 18.47 -15.30
CA THR A 382 0.40 17.78 -14.18
C THR A 382 0.92 16.42 -14.62
N ARG A 383 2.01 15.97 -14.00
CA ARG A 383 2.44 14.56 -14.03
C ARG A 383 2.47 14.06 -12.61
N VAL A 384 1.64 13.07 -12.33
CA VAL A 384 1.42 12.54 -11.00
C VAL A 384 1.37 11.01 -11.02
N PRO A 385 1.69 10.33 -9.91
CA PRO A 385 1.47 8.89 -9.79
C PRO A 385 -0.02 8.55 -9.79
N MET A 386 -0.35 7.26 -9.97
CA MET A 386 -1.75 6.79 -10.08
C MET A 386 -2.60 7.05 -8.83
N SER A 387 -1.98 7.16 -7.65
CA SER A 387 -2.66 7.44 -6.38
C SER A 387 -2.99 8.92 -6.17
N VAL A 388 -2.71 9.78 -7.14
CA VAL A 388 -2.91 11.23 -7.03
C VAL A 388 -3.77 11.72 -8.18
N VAL A 389 -4.84 12.43 -7.84
CA VAL A 389 -5.76 13.05 -8.80
C VAL A 389 -5.71 14.56 -8.60
N CYS A 390 -5.24 15.29 -9.61
CA CYS A 390 -5.20 16.75 -9.60
C CYS A 390 -6.35 17.36 -10.40
N SER A 391 -6.76 18.57 -10.02
CA SER A 391 -7.69 19.40 -10.78
C SER A 391 -7.16 19.67 -12.19
N ASP A 392 -8.06 19.66 -13.19
CA ASP A 392 -7.72 20.02 -14.57
C ASP A 392 -7.10 21.42 -14.62
N LEU A 393 -5.95 21.53 -15.28
CA LEU A 393 -5.21 22.78 -15.43
C LEU A 393 -5.55 23.42 -16.78
N ASP A 394 -6.70 24.08 -16.85
CA ASP A 394 -7.00 24.97 -17.97
C ASP A 394 -7.81 26.18 -17.49
N PRO A 395 -7.16 27.15 -16.83
CA PRO A 395 -7.88 28.25 -16.18
C PRO A 395 -8.68 29.12 -17.15
N ASP A 396 -8.37 29.13 -18.46
CA ASP A 396 -8.99 29.99 -19.47
C ASP A 396 -9.43 29.24 -20.76
N GLY A 397 -9.41 27.90 -20.80
CA GLY A 397 -9.78 27.12 -21.98
C GLY A 397 -8.74 27.14 -23.12
N LEU A 398 -7.49 27.57 -22.83
CA LEU A 398 -6.43 27.70 -23.81
C LEU A 398 -5.82 26.32 -24.06
N ASN A 399 -6.52 25.47 -24.80
CA ASN A 399 -6.08 24.10 -25.10
C ASN A 399 -4.70 24.08 -25.81
N LEU A 400 -3.61 24.04 -25.05
CA LEU A 400 -2.21 24.15 -25.52
C LEU A 400 -1.69 22.87 -26.17
N ASN A 401 -2.52 21.82 -26.25
CA ASN A 401 -2.11 20.50 -26.69
C ASN A 401 -1.60 20.52 -28.15
N SER A 402 -0.27 20.57 -28.27
CA SER A 402 0.46 21.01 -29.47
C SER A 402 0.33 20.05 -30.66
N GLN A 403 -0.04 18.78 -30.42
CA GLN A 403 -0.28 17.81 -31.49
C GLN A 403 -1.40 18.25 -32.45
N ASN A 404 -2.39 19.00 -31.96
CA ASN A 404 -3.45 19.54 -32.81
C ASN A 404 -3.05 20.83 -33.52
N GLN A 405 -2.17 21.65 -32.93
CA GLN A 405 -1.66 22.86 -33.59
C GLN A 405 -0.78 22.52 -34.80
N GLN A 406 0.03 21.46 -34.72
CA GLN A 406 0.87 21.02 -35.85
C GLN A 406 0.05 20.42 -37.00
N ARG A 407 -1.07 19.74 -36.70
CA ARG A 407 -2.05 19.30 -37.72
C ARG A 407 -2.84 20.47 -38.34
N ARG A 408 -3.18 21.51 -37.56
CA ARG A 408 -3.85 22.72 -38.08
C ARG A 408 -2.93 23.58 -38.96
N ARG A 409 -1.64 23.69 -38.65
CA ARG A 409 -0.66 24.41 -39.49
C ARG A 409 -0.47 23.77 -40.88
N ARG A 410 -0.54 22.43 -40.99
CA ARG A 410 -0.50 21.74 -42.30
C ARG A 410 -1.74 21.96 -43.17
N ARG A 411 -2.90 22.31 -42.59
CA ARG A 411 -4.11 22.64 -43.35
C ARG A 411 -4.20 24.13 -43.74
N ARG A 412 -3.63 25.04 -42.93
CA ARG A 412 -3.66 26.49 -43.24
C ARG A 412 -2.69 26.90 -44.37
N SER A 413 -1.57 26.21 -44.57
CA SER A 413 -0.62 26.56 -45.63
C SER A 413 -1.14 26.37 -47.07
N MET A 414 -2.25 25.65 -47.28
CA MET A 414 -2.93 25.57 -48.58
C MET A 414 -4.03 26.63 -48.77
N ALA A 415 -4.75 27.01 -47.71
CA ALA A 415 -5.79 28.02 -47.80
C ALA A 415 -5.20 29.44 -47.91
N GLU A 416 -4.09 29.71 -47.22
CA GLU A 416 -3.51 31.05 -47.13
C GLU A 416 -2.77 31.49 -48.40
N ARG A 417 -2.36 30.54 -49.26
CA ARG A 417 -1.89 30.84 -50.62
C ARG A 417 -3.02 31.23 -51.59
N LEU A 418 -4.28 30.89 -51.27
CA LEU A 418 -5.43 31.23 -52.12
C LEU A 418 -6.02 32.62 -51.80
N TRP A 419 -5.90 33.10 -50.55
CA TRP A 419 -6.46 34.40 -50.14
C TRP A 419 -5.52 35.59 -50.38
N ARG A 420 -4.20 35.36 -50.47
CA ARG A 420 -3.21 36.42 -50.68
C ARG A 420 -3.14 36.93 -52.13
N SER A 421 -4.00 36.45 -53.04
CA SER A 421 -4.13 37.00 -54.40
C SER A 421 -5.43 37.77 -54.68
N VAL A 422 -6.32 37.93 -53.69
CA VAL A 422 -7.66 38.51 -53.93
C VAL A 422 -7.90 39.84 -53.21
N MET A 423 -7.18 40.15 -52.13
CA MET A 423 -7.29 41.47 -51.48
C MET A 423 -6.00 42.24 -51.69
N GLY A 424 -6.10 43.20 -52.62
CA GLY A 424 -5.07 44.16 -52.95
C GLY A 424 -4.71 45.07 -51.78
N SER A 425 -3.55 45.68 -51.97
CA SER A 425 -3.01 46.80 -51.22
C SER A 425 -4.05 47.88 -50.92
N GLU A 426 -4.16 48.27 -49.66
CA GLU A 426 -4.53 49.62 -49.28
C GLU A 426 -3.82 49.95 -47.95
N GLU A 427 -2.91 50.91 -48.09
CA GLU A 427 -2.45 51.93 -47.13
C GLU A 427 -1.93 51.49 -45.75
N GLU A 428 -0.59 51.52 -45.68
CA GLU A 428 0.17 51.97 -44.51
C GLU A 428 -0.34 53.35 -44.05
N GLU A 429 -0.80 53.43 -42.80
CA GLU A 429 -0.81 54.69 -42.06
C GLU A 429 0.16 54.55 -40.89
N GLU A 430 1.18 55.38 -40.99
CA GLU A 430 2.39 55.49 -40.19
C GLU A 430 2.05 56.23 -38.88
N GLU A 431 1.75 55.51 -37.80
CA GLU A 431 1.60 56.10 -36.47
C GLU A 431 2.98 56.18 -35.78
N GLU A 432 3.73 57.22 -36.15
CA GLU A 432 4.94 57.65 -35.45
C GLU A 432 4.64 58.17 -34.02
N GLY A 433 5.47 57.78 -33.07
CA GLY A 433 6.00 58.77 -32.11
C GLY A 433 5.39 58.87 -30.72
N GLY A 434 4.65 57.86 -30.24
CA GLY A 434 4.27 57.78 -28.83
C GLY A 434 5.27 56.98 -28.00
N LEU A 435 6.41 57.58 -27.60
CA LEU A 435 7.33 57.03 -26.59
C LEU A 435 6.60 56.91 -25.23
N LYS A 436 5.76 55.88 -25.08
CA LYS A 436 5.21 55.48 -23.79
C LYS A 436 6.40 55.08 -22.93
N LYS A 437 6.78 55.95 -21.99
CA LYS A 437 7.80 55.66 -20.98
C LYS A 437 7.45 54.31 -20.33
N ARG A 438 8.21 53.27 -20.66
CA ARG A 438 8.20 52.00 -19.94
C ARG A 438 8.47 52.31 -18.47
N GLN A 439 7.53 51.97 -17.60
CA GLN A 439 7.71 52.11 -16.16
C GLN A 439 8.58 50.94 -15.69
N GLU A 440 9.68 51.27 -15.01
CA GLU A 440 10.54 50.28 -14.37
C GLU A 440 9.79 49.77 -13.13
N ILE A 441 9.17 48.61 -13.26
CA ILE A 441 8.41 47.94 -12.20
C ILE A 441 9.11 46.63 -11.91
N THR A 442 9.92 46.61 -10.87
CA THR A 442 10.39 45.38 -10.25
C THR A 442 9.23 44.80 -9.43
N GLY A 443 8.70 43.65 -9.85
CA GLY A 443 7.52 43.04 -9.22
C GLY A 443 7.88 41.84 -8.36
N MET A 444 7.33 41.77 -7.15
CA MET A 444 7.37 40.57 -6.30
C MET A 444 5.94 40.04 -6.16
N VAL A 445 5.71 38.78 -6.53
CA VAL A 445 4.41 38.12 -6.40
C VAL A 445 4.57 36.95 -5.44
N ASN A 446 3.84 36.97 -4.33
CA ASN A 446 3.95 35.93 -3.31
C ASN A 446 2.62 35.27 -3.01
N CYS A 447 2.43 34.04 -3.48
CA CYS A 447 1.19 33.29 -3.28
C CYS A 447 0.84 32.97 -1.84
N SER A 448 1.78 33.08 -0.90
CA SER A 448 1.47 32.96 0.52
C SER A 448 0.82 34.22 1.10
N ARG A 449 1.11 35.40 0.54
CA ARG A 449 0.55 36.69 0.98
C ARG A 449 -0.67 37.09 0.15
N ASP A 450 -0.60 36.85 -1.16
CA ASP A 450 -1.56 37.30 -2.16
C ASP A 450 -2.15 36.10 -2.94
N PRO A 451 -2.91 35.20 -2.28
CA PRO A 451 -3.43 33.99 -2.93
C PRO A 451 -4.39 34.29 -4.08
N GLU A 452 -5.01 35.47 -4.10
CA GLU A 452 -5.92 35.91 -5.17
C GLU A 452 -5.22 36.12 -6.53
N LEU A 453 -3.90 36.33 -6.53
CA LEU A 453 -3.08 36.46 -7.73
C LEU A 453 -2.52 35.12 -8.20
N CYS A 454 -2.93 34.02 -7.57
CA CYS A 454 -2.39 32.69 -7.81
C CYS A 454 -3.44 31.72 -8.30
N THR A 455 -3.02 30.80 -9.16
CA THR A 455 -3.83 29.65 -9.58
C THR A 455 -3.55 28.51 -8.61
N ALA A 456 -4.61 27.95 -8.03
CA ALA A 456 -4.52 26.79 -7.15
C ALA A 456 -4.59 25.49 -7.97
N VAL A 457 -3.57 24.66 -7.84
CA VAL A 457 -3.58 23.27 -8.32
C VAL A 457 -3.90 22.39 -7.13
N VAL A 458 -5.09 21.79 -7.12
CA VAL A 458 -5.56 20.97 -6.02
C VAL A 458 -5.38 19.50 -6.39
N CYS A 459 -4.58 18.78 -5.61
CA CYS A 459 -4.31 17.35 -5.82
C CYS A 459 -4.79 16.56 -4.61
N ASN A 460 -5.75 15.65 -4.84
CA ASN A 460 -6.21 14.69 -3.85
C ASN A 460 -5.33 13.43 -3.95
N ILE A 461 -4.90 12.92 -2.80
CA ILE A 461 -4.01 11.77 -2.68
C ILE A 461 -4.79 10.68 -1.94
N SER A 462 -4.95 9.52 -2.56
CA SER A 462 -5.51 8.32 -1.93
C SER A 462 -4.38 7.41 -1.43
N ASP A 463 -4.60 6.77 -0.28
CA ASP A 463 -3.72 5.74 0.29
C ASP A 463 -2.24 6.17 0.40
N PHE A 464 -2.00 7.32 1.03
CA PHE A 464 -0.67 7.85 1.24
C PHE A 464 0.08 7.09 2.34
N SER A 465 0.70 5.98 1.95
CA SER A 465 1.54 5.12 2.78
C SER A 465 2.90 5.76 3.11
N SER A 466 3.81 5.01 3.72
CA SER A 466 5.18 5.43 4.09
C SER A 466 6.14 5.70 2.90
N THR A 467 5.58 6.02 1.74
CA THR A 467 6.30 6.27 0.49
C THR A 467 6.48 7.76 0.23
N THR A 468 7.30 8.09 -0.78
CA THR A 468 7.46 9.45 -1.26
C THR A 468 6.64 9.65 -2.53
N ILE A 469 5.91 10.77 -2.62
CA ILE A 469 5.10 11.14 -3.78
C ILE A 469 5.69 12.39 -4.39
N SER A 470 5.91 12.39 -5.71
CA SER A 470 6.33 13.58 -6.45
C SER A 470 5.24 14.02 -7.42
N ILE A 471 4.82 15.28 -7.29
CA ILE A 471 3.88 15.95 -8.18
C ILE A 471 4.68 16.93 -9.04
N LEU A 472 4.58 16.80 -10.36
CA LEU A 472 5.21 17.73 -11.31
C LEU A 472 4.13 18.57 -11.97
N VAL A 473 4.25 19.90 -11.89
CA VAL A 473 3.38 20.85 -12.59
C VAL A 473 4.18 21.53 -13.68
N LEU A 474 3.72 21.40 -14.92
CA LEU A 474 4.28 22.08 -16.08
C LEU A 474 3.52 23.39 -16.29
N SER A 475 4.27 24.50 -16.26
CA SER A 475 3.76 25.86 -16.47
C SER A 475 4.55 26.56 -17.57
N TYR A 476 3.98 27.59 -18.17
CA TYR A 476 4.64 28.42 -19.18
C TYR A 476 4.70 29.87 -18.74
N VAL A 477 5.81 30.53 -18.99
CA VAL A 477 5.91 31.99 -18.83
C VAL A 477 5.08 32.66 -19.93
N ASP A 478 4.20 33.58 -19.57
CA ASP A 478 3.42 34.36 -20.54
C ASP A 478 4.17 35.64 -20.92
N ASN A 479 4.97 35.55 -21.97
CA ASN A 479 5.79 36.66 -22.48
C ASN A 479 4.97 37.92 -22.83
N ARG A 480 3.66 37.77 -23.10
CA ARG A 480 2.78 38.91 -23.45
C ARG A 480 2.67 39.90 -22.28
N PHE A 481 2.66 39.40 -21.05
CA PHE A 481 2.68 40.24 -19.85
C PHE A 481 4.00 41.01 -19.76
N PHE A 482 5.11 40.27 -19.73
CA PHE A 482 6.44 40.82 -19.45
C PHE A 482 6.92 41.78 -20.52
N ARG A 483 6.49 41.64 -21.78
CA ARG A 483 6.80 42.57 -22.88
C ARG A 483 6.42 44.02 -22.59
N THR A 484 5.33 44.22 -21.85
CA THR A 484 4.83 45.56 -21.49
C THR A 484 5.55 46.17 -20.30
N GLN A 485 6.32 45.36 -19.56
CA GLN A 485 7.00 45.72 -18.34
C GLN A 485 8.51 45.84 -18.56
N THR A 486 9.18 46.56 -17.67
CA THR A 486 10.65 46.59 -17.57
C THR A 486 11.03 46.33 -16.13
N GLY A 487 12.01 45.45 -15.91
CA GLY A 487 12.36 44.96 -14.58
C GLY A 487 12.36 43.44 -14.43
N ASN A 488 12.99 42.98 -13.35
CA ASN A 488 13.01 41.58 -12.94
C ASN A 488 11.81 41.27 -12.05
N PHE A 489 11.29 40.05 -12.13
CA PHE A 489 10.17 39.59 -11.32
C PHE A 489 10.57 38.40 -10.44
N GLU A 490 10.23 38.49 -9.16
CA GLU A 490 10.39 37.39 -8.20
C GLU A 490 9.03 36.76 -7.93
N LEU A 491 8.86 35.52 -8.40
CA LEU A 491 7.61 34.77 -8.33
C LEU A 491 7.75 33.67 -7.26
N TYR A 492 6.98 33.76 -6.17
CA TYR A 492 7.01 32.78 -5.08
C TYR A 492 5.83 31.83 -5.18
N MET A 493 6.14 30.55 -5.32
CA MET A 493 5.18 29.45 -5.28
C MET A 493 5.04 28.95 -3.84
N HIS A 494 3.85 28.48 -3.51
CA HIS A 494 3.56 27.94 -2.18
C HIS A 494 2.87 26.58 -2.31
N ALA A 495 3.20 25.64 -1.43
CA ALA A 495 2.52 24.36 -1.36
C ALA A 495 2.05 24.12 0.09
N ASN A 496 0.81 23.70 0.23
CA ASN A 496 0.19 23.37 1.50
C ASN A 496 -0.37 21.94 1.43
N PHE A 497 0.03 21.09 2.35
CA PHE A 497 -0.52 19.76 2.55
C PHE A 497 -1.49 19.78 3.72
N SER A 498 -2.64 19.14 3.59
CA SER A 498 -3.62 18.95 4.65
C SER A 498 -4.21 17.54 4.60
N ILE A 499 -4.39 16.94 5.78
CA ILE A 499 -5.09 15.66 5.94
C ILE A 499 -6.59 15.97 6.01
N THR A 500 -7.41 15.30 5.19
CA THR A 500 -8.86 15.56 5.12
C THR A 500 -9.66 14.69 6.08
N THR A 501 -9.06 13.61 6.60
CA THR A 501 -9.69 12.64 7.52
C THR A 501 -9.45 13.00 8.98
N SER A 502 -10.48 12.85 9.82
CA SER A 502 -10.48 13.27 11.23
C SER A 502 -9.86 12.30 12.24
N PHE A 503 -9.63 11.03 11.86
CA PHE A 503 -9.11 9.98 12.76
C PHE A 503 -7.58 9.83 12.71
N VAL A 504 -6.90 10.70 11.97
CA VAL A 504 -5.43 10.69 11.85
C VAL A 504 -4.86 11.77 12.77
N ASP A 505 -4.19 11.35 13.83
CA ASP A 505 -3.40 12.22 14.69
C ASP A 505 -2.07 12.56 14.01
N GLY A 506 -1.91 13.84 13.68
CA GLY A 506 -0.71 14.36 13.03
C GLY A 506 -0.74 15.89 12.94
N PRO A 507 0.40 16.51 12.58
CA PRO A 507 0.40 17.95 12.32
C PRO A 507 -0.61 18.24 11.20
N PRO A 508 -1.64 19.08 11.46
CA PRO A 508 -2.80 19.20 10.57
C PRO A 508 -2.43 19.80 9.20
N SER A 509 -1.26 20.44 9.10
CA SER A 509 -0.73 20.91 7.82
C SER A 509 0.79 20.96 7.78
N SER A 510 1.34 20.77 6.58
CA SER A 510 2.75 21.01 6.26
C SER A 510 2.82 22.07 5.16
N ARG A 511 3.68 23.08 5.32
CA ARG A 511 3.77 24.24 4.42
C ARG A 511 5.20 24.47 3.97
N THR A 512 5.39 24.80 2.70
CA THR A 512 6.69 25.20 2.14
C THR A 512 6.54 26.20 1.00
N SER A 513 7.60 26.95 0.70
CA SER A 513 7.62 27.97 -0.37
C SER A 513 8.94 27.95 -1.13
N ASN A 514 8.90 28.22 -2.43
CA ASN A 514 10.11 28.40 -3.24
C ASN A 514 9.94 29.57 -4.22
N ARG A 515 11.06 30.07 -4.75
CA ARG A 515 11.14 31.25 -5.61
C ARG A 515 11.59 30.90 -7.04
N LEU A 516 11.03 31.62 -8.01
CA LEU A 516 11.44 31.67 -9.40
C LEU A 516 11.80 33.10 -9.76
N LEU A 517 12.96 33.30 -10.40
CA LEU A 517 13.40 34.61 -10.88
C LEU A 517 13.18 34.73 -12.39
N VAL A 518 12.30 35.64 -12.82
CA VAL A 518 12.10 35.97 -14.23
C VAL A 518 12.88 37.24 -14.53
N LEU A 519 13.90 37.11 -15.37
CA LEU A 519 14.84 38.16 -15.73
C LEU A 519 14.38 38.88 -17.00
N GLU A 520 14.63 40.19 -17.04
CA GLU A 520 14.51 40.96 -18.28
C GLU A 520 15.45 40.34 -19.33
N PRO A 521 14.99 40.16 -20.59
CA PRO A 521 15.89 39.81 -21.67
C PRO A 521 17.01 40.83 -21.65
N GLN A 522 18.26 40.36 -21.62
CA GLN A 522 19.36 41.27 -21.87
C GLN A 522 19.04 41.90 -23.22
N LYS A 523 18.66 43.19 -23.21
CA LYS A 523 18.69 43.99 -24.42
C LYS A 523 20.10 43.75 -24.91
N SER A 524 20.25 42.93 -25.96
CA SER A 524 21.48 42.85 -26.72
C SER A 524 21.77 44.31 -26.91
N SER A 525 22.79 44.84 -26.22
CA SER A 525 23.07 46.27 -26.23
C SER A 525 23.02 46.57 -27.70
N SER A 526 21.99 47.29 -28.15
CA SER A 526 21.91 47.67 -29.55
C SER A 526 23.22 48.38 -29.65
N GLU A 527 24.18 47.74 -30.33
CA GLU A 527 25.57 48.13 -30.27
C GLU A 527 25.52 49.50 -30.89
N GLU A 528 25.37 50.52 -30.04
CA GLU A 528 25.05 51.87 -30.46
C GLU A 528 26.24 52.18 -31.32
N VAL A 529 26.01 52.18 -32.64
CA VAL A 529 27.08 52.15 -33.63
C VAL A 529 28.03 53.23 -33.17
N PRO A 530 29.24 52.88 -32.69
CA PRO A 530 30.00 53.80 -31.88
C PRO A 530 30.13 55.09 -32.66
N ALA A 531 29.86 56.25 -32.06
CA ALA A 531 29.76 57.50 -32.83
C ALA A 531 31.00 57.77 -33.71
N TRP A 532 32.16 57.19 -33.35
CA TRP A 532 33.36 57.19 -34.16
C TRP A 532 33.24 56.42 -35.49
N VAL A 533 32.48 55.32 -35.58
CA VAL A 533 32.20 54.58 -36.82
C VAL A 533 31.38 55.44 -37.78
N ILE A 534 30.40 56.19 -37.25
CA ILE A 534 29.63 57.17 -38.03
C ILE A 534 30.55 58.32 -38.48
N ALA A 535 31.41 58.83 -37.59
CA ALA A 535 32.36 59.88 -37.94
C ALA A 535 33.39 59.45 -39.00
N VAL A 536 33.93 58.23 -38.90
CA VAL A 536 34.92 57.69 -39.84
C VAL A 536 34.32 57.46 -41.22
N THR A 537 33.08 56.97 -41.31
CA THR A 537 32.39 56.77 -42.59
C THR A 537 32.08 58.11 -43.28
N VAL A 538 31.68 59.13 -42.53
CA VAL A 538 31.48 60.49 -43.07
C VAL A 538 32.80 61.10 -43.54
N ILE A 539 33.87 60.98 -42.77
CA ILE A 539 35.20 61.49 -43.15
C ILE A 539 35.74 60.75 -44.39
N SER A 540 35.58 59.43 -44.48
CA SER A 540 36.02 58.68 -45.66
C SER A 540 35.23 59.05 -46.91
N ALA A 541 33.93 59.31 -46.79
CA ALA A 541 33.11 59.80 -47.89
C ALA A 541 33.59 61.18 -48.39
N ILE A 542 33.93 62.09 -47.47
CA ILE A 542 34.47 63.40 -47.83
C ILE A 542 35.84 63.27 -48.52
N ILE A 543 36.75 62.46 -47.97
CA ILE A 543 38.08 62.23 -48.54
C ILE A 543 37.98 61.60 -49.93
N THR A 544 37.12 60.61 -50.12
CA THR A 544 36.92 59.98 -51.44
C THR A 544 36.37 60.96 -52.47
N VAL A 545 35.46 61.86 -52.09
CA VAL A 545 35.00 62.96 -52.96
C VAL A 545 36.16 63.89 -53.33
N PHE A 546 36.99 64.30 -52.36
CA PHE A 546 38.16 65.15 -52.64
C PHE A 546 39.19 64.47 -53.54
N ILE A 547 39.47 63.18 -53.32
CA ILE A 547 40.36 62.39 -54.18
C ILE A 547 39.78 62.30 -55.59
N LEU A 548 38.47 62.05 -55.73
CA LEU A 548 37.82 61.92 -57.03
C LEU A 548 37.84 63.26 -57.80
N VAL A 549 37.57 64.38 -57.12
CA VAL A 549 37.73 65.72 -57.69
C VAL A 549 39.19 66.00 -58.06
N GLY A 550 40.15 65.62 -57.22
CA GLY A 550 41.58 65.73 -57.49
C GLY A 550 42.03 64.94 -58.72
N ILE A 551 41.53 63.72 -58.88
CA ILE A 551 41.77 62.87 -60.06
C ILE A 551 41.19 63.53 -61.32
N ILE A 552 39.99 64.11 -61.25
CA ILE A 552 39.40 64.84 -62.39
C ILE A 552 40.28 66.03 -62.79
N ILE A 553 40.77 66.82 -61.82
CA ILE A 553 41.66 67.96 -62.07
C ILE A 553 43.01 67.49 -62.64
N LEU A 554 43.57 66.39 -62.12
CA LEU A 554 44.81 65.80 -62.62
C LEU A 554 44.65 65.27 -64.06
N LEU A 555 43.55 64.57 -64.34
CA LEU A 555 43.21 64.10 -65.69
C LEU A 555 42.96 65.27 -66.66
N TYR A 556 42.44 66.39 -66.16
CA TYR A 556 42.28 67.62 -66.94
C TYR A 556 43.64 68.27 -67.26
N ALA A 557 44.53 68.38 -66.27
CA ALA A 557 45.85 68.97 -66.41
C ALA A 557 46.82 68.11 -67.24
N LEU A 558 46.72 66.78 -67.15
CA LEU A 558 47.49 65.82 -67.96
C LEU A 558 46.96 65.68 -69.39
N GLY A 559 45.98 66.49 -69.80
CA GLY A 559 45.53 66.59 -71.18
C GLY A 559 44.66 65.42 -71.66
N PHE A 560 44.19 64.56 -70.76
CA PHE A 560 43.36 63.40 -71.10
C PHE A 560 41.98 63.79 -71.65
N PHE A 561 41.49 64.99 -71.29
CA PHE A 561 40.24 65.55 -71.81
C PHE A 561 40.41 66.41 -73.08
N LYS A 562 41.63 66.55 -73.63
CA LYS A 562 41.87 67.22 -74.90
C LYS A 562 41.54 66.26 -76.05
N ARG A 563 40.24 66.09 -76.32
CA ARG A 563 39.69 65.26 -77.41
C ARG A 563 40.29 65.67 -78.76
N ARG A 564 40.97 64.71 -79.41
CA ARG A 564 41.11 64.63 -80.87
C ARG A 564 39.73 64.39 -81.50
N ASP A 565 39.59 64.89 -82.72
CA ASP A 565 38.35 65.17 -83.42
C ASP A 565 37.37 63.99 -83.58
N LYS A 566 36.09 64.36 -83.59
CA LYS A 566 34.89 63.50 -83.49
C LYS A 566 34.47 62.80 -84.80
N GLU A 567 35.32 62.62 -85.80
CA GLU A 567 34.84 62.21 -87.12
C GLU A 567 34.99 60.72 -87.50
N GLU A 568 35.70 59.88 -86.74
CA GLU A 568 35.88 58.46 -87.11
C GLU A 568 35.03 57.42 -86.34
N PHE A 569 34.38 57.79 -85.23
CA PHE A 569 33.60 56.82 -84.44
C PHE A 569 32.12 56.67 -84.85
N ALA A 570 31.61 57.53 -85.73
CA ALA A 570 30.25 57.41 -86.28
C ALA A 570 30.09 56.31 -87.33
N LYS A 571 31.19 55.75 -87.88
CA LYS A 571 31.15 54.73 -88.93
C LYS A 571 31.35 53.28 -88.45
N LYS A 572 31.67 53.06 -87.17
CA LYS A 572 31.84 51.70 -86.60
C LYS A 572 30.64 51.21 -85.77
N GLN A 573 29.63 52.05 -85.55
CA GLN A 573 28.46 51.70 -84.73
C GLN A 573 27.29 51.08 -85.53
N GLU A 574 27.35 51.06 -86.87
CA GLU A 574 26.36 50.37 -87.72
C GLU A 574 26.71 48.90 -88.03
N LEU A 575 27.95 48.45 -87.82
CA LEU A 575 28.37 47.08 -88.19
C LEU A 575 28.37 46.06 -87.03
N GLN A 576 28.11 46.46 -85.79
CA GLN A 576 28.00 45.55 -84.63
C GLN A 576 26.55 45.35 -84.14
N ARG A 577 25.56 46.01 -84.77
CA ARG A 577 24.14 45.89 -84.42
C ARG A 577 23.44 44.67 -85.08
N SER A 578 24.19 43.82 -85.78
CA SER A 578 23.67 42.68 -86.55
C SER A 578 24.16 41.29 -86.10
N GLN A 579 24.81 41.13 -84.94
CA GLN A 579 25.32 39.82 -84.48
C GLN A 579 25.02 39.38 -83.04
N SER A 580 24.04 39.96 -82.33
CA SER A 580 23.64 39.38 -81.05
C SER A 580 22.13 39.44 -80.80
N THR A 581 21.43 38.58 -81.53
CA THR A 581 20.08 38.11 -81.26
C THR A 581 20.21 36.65 -80.80
N ARG A 582 19.44 36.24 -79.77
CA ARG A 582 19.34 34.89 -79.13
C ARG A 582 20.45 34.58 -78.09
N VAL A 583 20.22 34.13 -76.85
CA VAL A 583 19.14 33.32 -76.23
C VAL A 583 18.97 33.73 -74.74
N ALA A 584 17.76 33.51 -74.22
CA ALA A 584 17.28 33.75 -72.87
C ALA A 584 17.87 32.85 -71.76
N SER A 585 17.76 33.35 -70.51
CA SER A 585 17.43 32.67 -69.24
C SER A 585 18.19 31.39 -68.83
N SER A 586 18.92 31.43 -67.71
CA SER A 586 18.43 31.04 -66.36
C SER A 586 19.58 30.71 -65.37
N SER A 587 19.33 31.07 -64.11
CA SER A 587 19.70 30.36 -62.86
C SER A 587 21.18 30.06 -62.50
N THR A 588 21.56 30.63 -61.35
CA THR A 588 22.26 30.03 -60.17
C THR A 588 23.72 29.55 -60.27
N GLY A 589 24.50 29.99 -59.28
CA GLY A 589 25.73 29.40 -58.74
C GLY A 589 26.09 30.09 -57.41
N PRO A 590 27.18 29.72 -56.69
CA PRO A 590 28.07 28.55 -56.75
C PRO A 590 28.07 27.76 -55.39
N ALA A 591 28.50 26.48 -55.27
CA ALA A 591 29.84 25.84 -55.34
C ALA A 591 30.84 26.39 -54.28
N ALA A 592 31.66 25.63 -53.53
CA ALA A 592 32.10 24.23 -53.61
C ALA A 592 32.85 23.76 -52.33
N ALA A 593 32.91 22.43 -52.15
CA ALA A 593 34.02 21.52 -51.75
C ALA A 593 34.92 21.83 -50.52
N ALA A 594 35.40 20.86 -49.72
CA ALA A 594 35.88 19.52 -50.08
C ALA A 594 36.07 18.56 -48.87
N LYS A 595 35.95 17.24 -49.15
CA LYS A 595 36.68 16.03 -48.63
C LYS A 595 36.62 15.72 -47.11
N THR A 596 36.43 14.47 -46.63
CA THR A 596 37.15 13.22 -46.97
C THR A 596 36.50 11.99 -46.27
N SER A 597 36.78 10.78 -46.79
CA SER A 597 36.89 9.46 -46.09
C SER A 597 35.61 8.64 -45.79
N THR A 598 35.20 7.63 -46.58
CA THR A 598 35.66 6.21 -46.74
C THR A 598 35.12 5.20 -45.68
N THR A 599 34.54 4.11 -46.20
CA THR A 599 34.42 2.70 -45.70
C THR A 599 33.17 2.21 -44.93
N GLU A 600 32.40 1.35 -45.62
CA GLU A 600 31.56 0.21 -45.18
C GLU A 600 32.37 -0.90 -44.44
N PRO A 601 31.79 -2.05 -44.00
CA PRO A 601 30.42 -2.37 -43.56
C PRO A 601 30.39 -3.26 -42.26
N ALA A 602 29.19 -3.78 -41.94
CA ALA A 602 28.86 -4.99 -41.17
C ALA A 602 28.67 -4.88 -39.65
N SER A 603 27.47 -5.25 -39.20
CA SER A 603 27.20 -5.67 -37.82
C SER A 603 26.34 -6.93 -37.85
N LEU A 604 26.96 -8.03 -37.43
CA LEU A 604 26.38 -9.32 -37.07
C LEU A 604 25.73 -9.26 -35.67
N ASP A 605 24.89 -10.26 -35.42
CA ASP A 605 24.31 -10.74 -34.16
C ASP A 605 25.15 -10.54 -32.87
N SER A 606 24.48 -10.23 -31.75
CA SER A 606 24.66 -10.92 -30.46
C SER A 606 23.68 -10.45 -29.37
N LYS A 607 22.86 -11.41 -28.91
CA LYS A 607 22.51 -11.81 -27.53
C LYS A 607 22.89 -10.88 -26.34
N PRO A 608 22.01 -10.71 -25.32
CA PRO A 608 22.41 -10.20 -24.02
C PRO A 608 22.73 -11.35 -23.05
N ASP A 609 23.95 -11.35 -22.50
CA ASP A 609 24.34 -12.13 -21.31
C ASP A 609 24.28 -11.22 -20.05
N GLU A 610 23.96 -11.85 -18.92
CA GLU A 610 23.83 -11.32 -17.57
C GLU A 610 25.10 -10.64 -17.02
N PRO A 611 24.99 -9.70 -16.07
CA PRO A 611 26.10 -9.34 -15.20
C PRO A 611 26.21 -10.31 -13.99
N PRO A 612 27.45 -10.58 -13.51
CA PRO A 612 27.71 -11.48 -12.40
C PRO A 612 27.45 -10.83 -11.04
N VAL A 613 27.05 -11.70 -10.11
CA VAL A 613 26.99 -11.46 -8.66
C VAL A 613 28.41 -11.62 -8.12
N ASP A 614 28.99 -10.54 -7.60
CA ASP A 614 30.25 -10.60 -6.87
C ASP A 614 30.03 -10.76 -5.36
N GLU A 615 30.90 -11.59 -4.81
CA GLU A 615 30.98 -12.12 -3.46
C GLU A 615 31.19 -11.08 -2.36
N ALA A 616 30.48 -11.34 -1.26
CA ALA A 616 30.99 -11.46 0.10
C ALA A 616 32.34 -10.78 0.43
N THR A 617 32.28 -9.78 1.31
CA THR A 617 33.40 -9.46 2.19
C THR A 617 32.96 -9.66 3.64
N GLU A 618 33.48 -10.72 4.25
CA GLU A 618 33.50 -10.95 5.68
C GLU A 618 34.20 -9.79 6.39
N LEU A 619 33.58 -9.24 7.44
CA LEU A 619 34.28 -8.52 8.50
C LEU A 619 33.94 -9.19 9.82
N ASN A 620 34.82 -10.13 10.18
CA ASN A 620 35.05 -10.59 11.54
C ASN A 620 35.62 -9.44 12.36
N GLU A 621 34.96 -9.06 13.46
CA GLU A 621 35.68 -8.62 14.66
C GLU A 621 34.87 -8.95 15.93
N LYS A 622 35.51 -9.74 16.80
CA LYS A 622 35.04 -10.22 18.11
C LYS A 622 35.24 -9.13 19.18
N PRO A 623 34.57 -9.25 20.36
CA PRO A 623 34.42 -8.20 21.35
C PRO A 623 35.55 -8.22 22.40
N PRO A 624 35.52 -7.23 23.33
CA PRO A 624 35.60 -7.62 24.73
C PRO A 624 34.57 -6.94 25.67
N GLN A 625 34.30 -7.67 26.74
CA GLN A 625 33.41 -7.44 27.88
C GLN A 625 33.80 -6.27 28.80
N PRO A 626 32.87 -5.85 29.69
CA PRO A 626 33.08 -4.79 30.69
C PRO A 626 33.76 -5.33 31.97
N PRO A 627 34.11 -4.46 32.94
CA PRO A 627 33.21 -4.28 34.09
C PRO A 627 33.27 -2.87 34.71
N THR A 628 32.79 -2.76 35.96
CA THR A 628 32.94 -1.69 36.97
C THR A 628 31.80 -0.66 36.92
N GLU A 629 31.10 -0.26 37.99
CA GLU A 629 30.84 -0.69 39.38
C GLU A 629 29.83 0.34 39.93
N GLU A 630 29.14 -0.01 41.01
CA GLU A 630 28.49 0.84 42.04
C GLU A 630 28.26 2.34 41.80
N VAL A 631 27.06 2.81 42.15
CA VAL A 631 26.83 3.64 43.35
C VAL A 631 25.33 3.96 43.43
N ALA A 632 24.67 3.47 44.48
CA ALA A 632 23.42 4.03 45.00
C ALA A 632 23.72 5.31 45.81
N PRO A 633 22.76 6.22 45.99
CA PRO A 633 22.27 6.33 47.36
C PRO A 633 20.75 6.61 47.50
N GLU A 634 20.19 5.91 48.48
CA GLU A 634 19.60 6.49 49.70
C GLU A 634 18.35 7.38 49.62
N LYS A 635 17.29 6.79 50.19
CA LYS A 635 16.16 7.37 50.91
C LYS A 635 16.37 8.81 51.43
N THR A 636 15.37 9.64 51.22
CA THR A 636 14.98 10.64 52.22
C THR A 636 13.48 10.57 52.50
N GLU A 637 13.20 10.78 53.76
CA GLU A 637 12.00 10.46 54.50
C GLU A 637 11.10 11.70 54.62
N ALA A 638 9.80 11.45 54.78
CA ALA A 638 8.88 12.15 55.67
C ALA A 638 8.37 13.60 55.39
N LEU A 639 7.03 13.64 55.43
CA LEU A 639 6.15 14.65 56.02
C LEU A 639 5.96 16.01 55.32
N LYS A 640 4.76 16.18 54.72
CA LYS A 640 3.81 17.17 55.23
C LYS A 640 2.36 16.79 54.93
N LYS A 641 1.56 16.93 55.99
CA LYS A 641 0.14 16.67 56.14
C LYS A 641 -0.63 17.97 55.94
N ALA A 642 -1.90 17.83 55.55
CA ALA A 642 -3.03 18.77 55.64
C ALA A 642 -3.27 19.73 54.45
N SER A 643 -4.43 19.57 53.78
CA SER A 643 -5.65 20.37 54.04
C SER A 643 -6.50 20.57 52.76
N SER A 644 -7.82 20.63 52.96
CA SER A 644 -8.94 21.00 52.05
C SER A 644 -9.20 20.02 50.89
N GLU A 645 -10.32 19.30 50.79
CA GLU A 645 -11.71 19.59 51.19
C GLU A 645 -12.23 20.90 50.58
N THR A 646 -12.74 20.84 49.35
CA THR A 646 -13.83 21.71 48.90
C THR A 646 -14.61 21.03 47.78
N GLU A 647 -15.91 20.87 48.02
CA GLU A 647 -16.96 20.42 47.12
C GLU A 647 -17.12 21.37 45.92
N LEU A 648 -17.40 20.80 44.74
CA LEU A 648 -18.70 20.96 44.04
C LEU A 648 -18.90 19.85 43.01
#